data_AF-E8LE40-F1
#
_entry.id   AF-E8LE40-F1
#
_cell.length_a   1.000
_cell.length_b   1.000
_cell.length_c   1.000
_cell.angle_alpha   90.00
_cell.angle_beta   90.00
_cell.angle_gamma   90.00
#
_symmetry.space_group_name_H-M   'P 1'
#
loop_
_entity.id
_entity.type
_entity.pdbx_description
1 polymer ?
#
loop_
_entity_poly.entity_id
_entity_poly.type
_entity_poly.pdbx_seq_one_letter_code
_entity_poly.pdbx_strand_id
1 'polypeptide(L)'
;MLGTYALEQTGDRAICIHCGQCANVCPVGSITEVYEYPEVKAAVQDKDKIVIVSTSPSVRVALGEEFGMPKGAFVQGKMVALLRALGVDYVLDTNFAADLTIVEEASELLARIKGETDKPLPQFTSCCPAWVKFAETYYPELLPHVSTAKSPIGMQGPTIKTYFAQKMGIDPRKIVNVALTPCTAKKFEIRREEMNAAGQKLGIAELRDMDNVITTRELALWAKEAGIDFTSLEDSDFDKFMGEASGAGVIFGNTGGVMEAALRTAYAYLTGEQPPKEILKLEPVRGYDGLREASVEIAGRVINVAVVHGTENVRKLIAGGIEKYHFIEVMTCPGGCIGGGGQPKDFAYDADAARKARIEGLYERDAEMELHLSHENKEIQQLYQEFYDTPLSDMAEAMLHTAYQDRSADLTKGAKKKMMKWKCLICGYIYEGEELPADFVCPICKQGADKFVKIEDTPGDKAKNPYAGTKSEKNLLEAFAGESMARNKYTYFAKVAQEAGFEQIAALFLQTAENEKEHAQLWFKALGELGDTAANLLHAAEGENHEWTDMYVRMAQEADAEGFYELAEQFRGVAAIEKRHEERYRALLHNVEAQQVFAKSEVRIWECRKCGHIVVGTKAPEVCPICKNPQAYFEIHTINY
;
A
#
# COMPACT_ATOMS: atom_id res chain seq x y z
N MET A 1 18.86 -4.83 12.45
CA MET A 1 17.39 -4.92 12.61
C MET A 1 16.83 -5.41 11.28
N LEU A 2 16.23 -6.61 11.23
CA LEU A 2 15.69 -7.17 9.98
C LEU A 2 14.42 -6.39 9.58
N GLY A 3 14.60 -5.31 8.82
CA GLY A 3 13.60 -4.46 8.11
C GLY A 3 12.13 -4.70 8.40
N THR A 4 11.74 -4.64 9.66
CA THR A 4 10.37 -4.73 10.16
C THR A 4 10.15 -3.44 10.95
N TYR A 5 8.95 -2.89 10.83
CA TYR A 5 8.53 -1.67 11.51
C TYR A 5 7.25 -1.98 12.28
N ALA A 6 7.04 -1.25 13.37
CA ALA A 6 5.75 -1.20 14.04
C ALA A 6 4.85 -0.23 13.27
N LEU A 7 3.56 -0.56 13.09
CA LEU A 7 2.62 0.30 12.37
C LEU A 7 2.53 1.70 13.01
N GLU A 8 2.73 1.79 14.32
CA GLU A 8 2.76 3.04 15.07
C GLU A 8 3.88 3.99 14.60
N GLN A 9 4.99 3.43 14.10
CA GLN A 9 6.12 4.21 13.57
C GLN A 9 5.80 4.86 12.22
N THR A 10 4.78 4.34 11.54
CA THR A 10 4.36 4.78 10.21
C THR A 10 2.97 5.41 10.24
N GLY A 11 2.48 5.79 11.43
CA GLY A 11 1.18 6.44 11.60
C GLY A 11 0.02 5.50 11.25
N ASP A 12 0.13 4.24 11.67
CA ASP A 12 -0.78 3.14 11.40
C ASP A 12 -0.97 2.81 9.91
N ARG A 13 -0.01 3.24 9.08
CA ARG A 13 0.00 2.99 7.64
C ARG A 13 1.02 1.91 7.27
N ALA A 14 0.57 0.86 6.59
CA ALA A 14 1.47 -0.14 6.04
C ALA A 14 2.35 0.44 4.90
N ILE A 15 3.65 0.18 4.96
CA ILE A 15 4.64 0.55 3.97
C ILE A 15 4.63 -0.47 2.82
N CYS A 16 3.84 -0.14 1.80
CA CYS A 16 3.60 -0.97 0.63
C CYS A 16 4.67 -0.76 -0.46
N ILE A 17 5.16 -1.86 -1.05
CA ILE A 17 6.05 -1.85 -2.22
C ILE A 17 5.30 -1.90 -3.57
N HIS A 18 3.96 -1.85 -3.53
CA HIS A 18 3.05 -1.87 -4.69
C HIS A 18 3.09 -3.12 -5.58
N CYS A 19 3.66 -4.24 -5.13
CA CYS A 19 3.79 -5.47 -5.95
C CYS A 19 2.45 -6.10 -6.36
N GLY A 20 1.34 -5.75 -5.68
CA GLY A 20 -0.01 -6.19 -6.01
C GLY A 20 -0.32 -7.65 -5.69
N GLN A 21 0.58 -8.36 -5.00
CA GLN A 21 0.35 -9.76 -4.62
C GLN A 21 -0.89 -9.92 -3.72
N CYS A 22 -1.16 -8.95 -2.84
CA CYS A 22 -2.38 -8.91 -2.03
C CYS A 22 -3.66 -8.86 -2.88
N ALA A 23 -3.66 -8.08 -3.97
CA ALA A 23 -4.79 -8.01 -4.90
C ALA A 23 -4.95 -9.35 -5.65
N ASN A 24 -3.84 -9.96 -6.04
CA ASN A 24 -3.84 -11.22 -6.79
C ASN A 24 -4.40 -12.40 -5.99
N VAL A 25 -4.09 -12.49 -4.69
CA VAL A 25 -4.61 -13.56 -3.81
C VAL A 25 -5.98 -13.25 -3.20
N CYS A 26 -6.50 -12.04 -3.37
CA CYS A 26 -7.78 -11.64 -2.79
C CYS A 26 -8.94 -12.39 -3.47
N PRO A 27 -9.67 -13.27 -2.76
CA PRO A 27 -10.64 -14.19 -3.36
C PRO A 27 -11.91 -13.49 -3.82
N VAL A 28 -12.31 -12.42 -3.13
CA VAL A 28 -13.60 -11.72 -3.33
C VAL A 28 -13.44 -10.33 -3.97
N GLY A 29 -12.21 -9.94 -4.33
CA GLY A 29 -11.96 -8.64 -4.96
C GLY A 29 -12.06 -7.43 -4.02
N SER A 30 -11.98 -7.61 -2.70
CA SER A 30 -11.88 -6.49 -1.75
C SER A 30 -10.60 -5.66 -1.92
N ILE A 31 -9.56 -6.24 -2.50
CA ILE A 31 -8.33 -5.56 -2.88
C ILE A 31 -8.17 -5.69 -4.39
N THR A 32 -8.11 -4.56 -5.08
CA THR A 32 -7.89 -4.43 -6.52
C THR A 32 -6.75 -3.48 -6.81
N GLU A 33 -6.24 -3.54 -8.03
CA GLU A 33 -5.43 -2.48 -8.61
C GLU A 33 -6.27 -1.22 -8.84
N VAL A 34 -5.60 -0.06 -8.88
CA VAL A 34 -6.21 1.19 -9.34
C VAL A 34 -6.40 1.10 -10.85
N TYR A 35 -7.64 1.22 -11.31
CA TYR A 35 -7.95 1.18 -12.74
C TYR A 35 -7.55 2.50 -13.42
N GLU A 36 -6.82 2.38 -14.52
CA GLU A 36 -6.40 3.46 -15.41
C GLU A 36 -6.93 3.26 -16.84
N TYR A 37 -7.42 2.05 -17.18
CA TYR A 37 -8.04 1.83 -18.49
C TYR A 37 -9.22 2.78 -18.81
N PRO A 38 -10.01 3.34 -17.87
CA PRO A 38 -11.03 4.32 -18.21
C PRO A 38 -10.45 5.62 -18.79
N GLU A 39 -9.29 6.06 -18.32
CA GLU A 39 -8.59 7.23 -18.86
C GLU A 39 -8.06 6.93 -20.27
N VAL A 40 -7.47 5.75 -20.46
CA VAL A 40 -7.01 5.29 -21.78
C VAL A 40 -8.18 5.14 -22.76
N LYS A 41 -9.31 4.61 -22.30
CA LYS A 41 -10.56 4.49 -23.06
C LYS A 41 -11.11 5.85 -23.49
N ALA A 42 -10.97 6.87 -22.67
CA ALA A 42 -11.31 8.24 -23.06
C ALA A 42 -10.32 8.80 -24.08
N ALA A 43 -9.02 8.55 -23.90
CA ALA A 43 -7.97 9.02 -24.80
C ALA A 43 -8.10 8.46 -26.22
N VAL A 44 -8.46 7.17 -26.39
CA VAL A 44 -8.67 6.57 -27.73
C VAL A 44 -9.87 7.16 -28.48
N GLN A 45 -10.79 7.83 -27.77
CA GLN A 45 -11.94 8.51 -28.37
C GLN A 45 -11.63 9.97 -28.75
N ASP A 46 -10.53 10.51 -28.24
CA ASP A 46 -10.10 11.89 -28.50
C ASP A 46 -9.26 11.96 -29.78
N LYS A 47 -9.81 12.60 -30.82
CA LYS A 47 -9.17 12.75 -32.13
C LYS A 47 -7.92 13.64 -32.12
N ASP A 48 -7.71 14.42 -31.06
CA ASP A 48 -6.50 15.24 -30.90
C ASP A 48 -5.35 14.48 -30.22
N LYS A 49 -5.61 13.26 -29.75
CA LYS A 49 -4.65 12.37 -29.10
C LYS A 49 -4.21 11.25 -30.03
N ILE A 50 -3.03 10.73 -29.75
CA ILE A 50 -2.47 9.54 -30.40
C ILE A 50 -2.11 8.57 -29.28
N VAL A 51 -2.86 7.48 -29.15
CA VAL A 51 -2.67 6.49 -28.10
C VAL A 51 -1.71 5.41 -28.57
N ILE A 52 -0.60 5.28 -27.85
CA ILE A 52 0.41 4.25 -28.09
C ILE A 52 0.39 3.29 -26.91
N VAL A 53 0.24 1.99 -27.19
CA VAL A 53 0.28 0.94 -26.16
C VAL A 53 1.48 0.02 -26.39
N SER A 54 2.39 -0.03 -25.41
CA SER A 54 3.51 -0.96 -25.38
C SER A 54 3.21 -2.17 -24.51
N THR A 55 3.41 -3.38 -25.03
CA THR A 55 2.97 -4.63 -24.37
C THR A 55 4.12 -5.40 -23.72
N SER A 56 4.01 -5.70 -22.42
CA SER A 56 5.04 -6.45 -21.67
C SER A 56 5.09 -7.94 -22.03
N PRO A 57 6.23 -8.63 -21.84
CA PRO A 57 6.39 -10.03 -22.23
C PRO A 57 5.34 -10.95 -21.58
N SER A 58 5.12 -10.83 -20.27
CA SER A 58 4.25 -11.76 -19.54
C SER A 58 2.75 -11.62 -19.84
N VAL A 59 2.31 -10.56 -20.50
CA VAL A 59 0.88 -10.34 -20.82
C VAL A 59 0.44 -11.37 -21.86
N ARG A 60 1.29 -11.63 -22.87
CA ARG A 60 0.98 -12.50 -24.00
C ARG A 60 0.91 -13.99 -23.65
N VAL A 61 1.32 -14.41 -22.44
CA VAL A 61 1.19 -15.80 -21.95
C VAL A 61 0.09 -15.97 -20.90
N ALA A 62 -0.56 -14.87 -20.51
CA ALA A 62 -1.57 -14.88 -19.45
C ALA A 62 -2.92 -14.32 -19.90
N LEU A 63 -2.96 -13.33 -20.80
CA LEU A 63 -4.20 -12.65 -21.22
C LEU A 63 -5.28 -13.63 -21.70
N GLY A 64 -4.90 -14.69 -22.42
CA GLY A 64 -5.84 -15.70 -22.92
C GLY A 64 -6.65 -16.40 -21.81
N GLU A 65 -6.13 -16.49 -20.59
CA GLU A 65 -6.80 -17.12 -19.45
C GLU A 65 -8.11 -16.40 -19.10
N GLU A 66 -8.16 -15.07 -19.26
CA GLU A 66 -9.36 -14.26 -19.04
C GLU A 66 -10.49 -14.54 -20.04
N PHE A 67 -10.15 -15.23 -21.13
CA PHE A 67 -11.05 -15.62 -22.23
C PHE A 67 -11.16 -17.15 -22.36
N GLY A 68 -10.77 -17.89 -21.32
CA GLY A 68 -10.93 -19.35 -21.26
C GLY A 68 -9.90 -20.15 -22.05
N MET A 69 -8.84 -19.53 -22.55
CA MET A 69 -7.73 -20.23 -23.20
C MET A 69 -6.82 -20.91 -22.15
N PRO A 70 -6.04 -21.94 -22.55
CA PRO A 70 -5.11 -22.61 -21.64
C PRO A 70 -4.09 -21.66 -21.00
N LYS A 71 -3.75 -21.91 -19.72
CA LYS A 71 -2.68 -21.21 -19.00
C LYS A 71 -1.36 -21.35 -19.75
N GLY A 72 -0.64 -20.24 -19.96
CA GLY A 72 0.61 -20.22 -20.70
C GLY A 72 0.47 -20.13 -22.23
N ALA A 73 -0.75 -20.16 -22.79
CA ALA A 73 -0.95 -19.99 -24.23
C ALA A 73 -0.40 -18.65 -24.72
N PHE A 74 0.43 -18.69 -25.76
CA PHE A 74 1.05 -17.50 -26.35
C PHE A 74 0.08 -16.79 -27.32
N VAL A 75 -0.54 -15.70 -26.86
CA VAL A 75 -1.65 -14.99 -27.54
C VAL A 75 -1.27 -13.61 -28.08
N GLN A 76 -0.01 -13.43 -28.50
CA GLN A 76 0.50 -12.13 -28.94
C GLN A 76 -0.32 -11.51 -30.08
N GLY A 77 -0.56 -12.26 -31.16
CA GLY A 77 -1.27 -11.74 -32.33
C GLY A 77 -2.68 -11.25 -31.97
N LYS A 78 -3.41 -12.02 -31.16
CA LYS A 78 -4.75 -11.65 -30.68
C LYS A 78 -4.72 -10.47 -29.71
N MET A 79 -3.70 -10.38 -28.86
CA MET A 79 -3.51 -9.23 -27.96
C MET A 79 -3.35 -7.93 -28.76
N VAL A 80 -2.55 -7.95 -29.83
CA VAL A 80 -2.38 -6.78 -30.72
C VAL A 80 -3.68 -6.46 -31.46
N ALA A 81 -4.34 -7.47 -32.01
CA ALA A 81 -5.64 -7.32 -32.66
C ALA A 81 -6.70 -6.71 -31.73
N LEU A 82 -6.71 -7.13 -30.46
CA LEU A 82 -7.61 -6.59 -29.45
C LEU A 82 -7.36 -5.10 -29.20
N LEU A 83 -6.11 -4.70 -29.01
CA LEU A 83 -5.77 -3.28 -28.79
C LEU A 83 -6.21 -2.41 -29.98
N ARG A 84 -6.03 -2.89 -31.21
CA ARG A 84 -6.53 -2.22 -32.42
C ARG A 84 -8.05 -2.13 -32.45
N ALA A 85 -8.74 -3.21 -32.12
CA ALA A 85 -10.20 -3.23 -32.04
C ALA A 85 -10.75 -2.26 -30.97
N LEU A 86 -9.96 -1.97 -29.92
CA LEU A 86 -10.26 -1.00 -28.88
C LEU A 86 -9.94 0.47 -29.27
N GLY A 87 -9.35 0.69 -30.45
CA GLY A 87 -9.07 2.03 -30.98
C GLY A 87 -7.68 2.58 -30.67
N VAL A 88 -6.71 1.72 -30.30
CA VAL A 88 -5.31 2.13 -30.13
C VAL A 88 -4.67 2.44 -31.48
N ASP A 89 -3.97 3.58 -31.58
CA ASP A 89 -3.34 4.05 -32.83
C ASP A 89 -2.06 3.28 -33.18
N TYR A 90 -1.20 3.02 -32.19
CA TYR A 90 0.03 2.25 -32.35
C TYR A 90 0.20 1.21 -31.24
N VAL A 91 0.49 -0.02 -31.63
CA VAL A 91 0.77 -1.13 -30.71
C VAL A 91 2.24 -1.52 -30.86
N LEU A 92 3.02 -1.31 -29.80
CA LEU A 92 4.46 -1.55 -29.75
C LEU A 92 4.79 -2.70 -28.77
N ASP A 93 6.02 -3.18 -28.81
CA ASP A 93 6.48 -4.27 -27.96
C ASP A 93 7.45 -3.75 -26.89
N THR A 94 7.18 -3.99 -25.60
CA THR A 94 8.14 -3.67 -24.53
C THR A 94 9.35 -4.60 -24.55
N ASN A 95 9.29 -5.74 -25.23
CA ASN A 95 10.45 -6.60 -25.42
C ASN A 95 11.56 -5.92 -26.24
N PHE A 96 11.22 -4.99 -27.15
CA PHE A 96 12.21 -4.12 -27.80
C PHE A 96 13.00 -3.34 -26.73
N ALA A 97 12.30 -2.74 -25.78
CA ALA A 97 12.95 -2.00 -24.71
C ALA A 97 13.60 -2.92 -23.66
N ALA A 98 13.21 -4.19 -23.58
CA ALA A 98 13.94 -5.18 -22.80
C ALA A 98 15.31 -5.45 -23.43
N ASP A 99 15.41 -5.55 -24.76
CA ASP A 99 16.69 -5.60 -25.44
C ASP A 99 17.54 -4.35 -25.17
N LEU A 100 16.92 -3.16 -25.20
CA LEU A 100 17.57 -1.90 -24.85
C LEU A 100 18.12 -1.93 -23.40
N THR A 101 17.32 -2.41 -22.45
CA THR A 101 17.75 -2.56 -21.06
C THR A 101 18.93 -3.51 -20.95
N ILE A 102 18.94 -4.63 -21.67
CA ILE A 102 20.06 -5.57 -21.63
C ILE A 102 21.34 -4.96 -22.18
N VAL A 103 21.25 -4.19 -23.26
CA VAL A 103 22.42 -3.53 -23.83
C VAL A 103 23.07 -2.56 -22.83
N GLU A 104 22.28 -1.76 -22.10
CA GLU A 104 22.80 -0.88 -21.04
C GLU A 104 23.24 -1.65 -19.79
N GLU A 105 22.41 -2.56 -19.28
CA GLU A 105 22.63 -3.23 -18.00
C GLU A 105 23.81 -4.22 -18.06
N ALA A 106 24.00 -4.90 -19.20
CA ALA A 106 25.20 -5.71 -19.43
C ALA A 106 26.44 -4.82 -19.59
N SER A 107 26.34 -3.67 -20.27
CA SER A 107 27.47 -2.73 -20.39
C SER A 107 27.87 -2.18 -19.02
N GLU A 108 26.91 -1.80 -18.18
CA GLU A 108 27.14 -1.34 -16.81
C GLU A 108 27.81 -2.44 -15.96
N LEU A 109 27.33 -3.69 -16.07
CA LEU A 109 27.92 -4.83 -15.36
C LEU A 109 29.39 -5.02 -15.77
N LEU A 110 29.67 -4.99 -17.07
CA LEU A 110 31.03 -5.15 -17.57
C LEU A 110 31.95 -4.01 -17.14
N ALA A 111 31.46 -2.77 -17.13
CA ALA A 111 32.21 -1.63 -16.67
C ALA A 111 32.56 -1.75 -15.17
N ARG A 112 31.61 -2.23 -14.33
CA ARG A 112 31.87 -2.52 -12.91
C ARG A 112 32.89 -3.64 -12.72
N ILE A 113 32.77 -4.74 -13.47
CA ILE A 113 33.71 -5.88 -13.43
C ILE A 113 35.13 -5.44 -13.84
N LYS A 114 35.25 -4.53 -14.81
CA LYS A 114 36.54 -4.02 -15.28
C LYS A 114 37.13 -2.92 -14.39
N GLY A 115 36.37 -2.40 -13.42
CA GLY A 115 36.78 -1.27 -12.59
C GLY A 115 36.79 0.07 -13.33
N GLU A 116 35.97 0.19 -14.37
CA GLU A 116 35.83 1.41 -15.20
C GLU A 116 34.84 2.41 -14.57
N THR A 117 34.16 2.02 -13.50
CA THR A 117 33.20 2.84 -12.73
C THR A 117 33.52 2.75 -11.24
N ASP A 118 33.09 3.74 -10.46
CA ASP A 118 33.17 3.76 -9.00
C ASP A 118 32.05 2.96 -8.30
N LYS A 119 31.03 2.50 -9.04
CA LYS A 119 29.93 1.69 -8.52
C LYS A 119 30.39 0.27 -8.14
N PRO A 120 29.94 -0.25 -6.98
CA PRO A 120 30.40 -1.53 -6.46
C PRO A 120 29.73 -2.75 -7.11
N LEU A 121 30.37 -3.91 -6.92
CA LEU A 121 29.79 -5.24 -7.11
C LEU A 121 29.27 -5.81 -5.78
N PRO A 122 28.23 -6.67 -5.77
CA PRO A 122 27.47 -7.13 -6.94
C PRO A 122 26.62 -6.01 -7.56
N GLN A 123 26.33 -6.09 -8.85
CA GLN A 123 25.26 -5.29 -9.47
C GLN A 123 23.92 -6.00 -9.23
N PHE A 124 22.93 -5.29 -8.67
CA PHE A 124 21.55 -5.76 -8.64
C PHE A 124 20.80 -5.26 -9.86
N THR A 125 19.89 -6.08 -10.41
CA THR A 125 18.97 -5.60 -11.43
C THR A 125 18.02 -4.53 -10.89
N SER A 126 17.55 -3.63 -11.75
CA SER A 126 16.67 -2.50 -11.40
C SER A 126 15.26 -2.57 -11.99
N CYS A 127 15.01 -3.47 -12.94
CA CYS A 127 13.80 -3.45 -13.77
C CYS A 127 12.48 -3.72 -13.01
N CYS A 128 12.55 -4.32 -11.81
CA CYS A 128 11.43 -4.57 -10.93
C CYS A 128 11.21 -3.40 -9.95
N PRO A 129 10.19 -2.54 -10.15
CA PRO A 129 10.01 -1.34 -9.33
C PRO A 129 9.64 -1.63 -7.87
N ALA A 130 9.00 -2.78 -7.61
CA ALA A 130 8.73 -3.21 -6.25
C ALA A 130 10.01 -3.62 -5.51
N TRP A 131 11.01 -4.15 -6.22
CA TRP A 131 12.34 -4.42 -5.67
C TRP A 131 13.08 -3.11 -5.41
N VAL A 132 13.11 -2.19 -6.37
CA VAL A 132 13.70 -0.86 -6.18
C VAL A 132 13.12 -0.18 -4.94
N LYS A 133 11.79 -0.10 -4.83
CA LYS A 133 11.13 0.50 -3.67
C LYS A 133 11.45 -0.24 -2.36
N PHE A 134 11.58 -1.56 -2.41
CA PHE A 134 11.98 -2.36 -1.26
C PHE A 134 13.42 -2.04 -0.83
N ALA A 135 14.37 -1.93 -1.76
CA ALA A 135 15.74 -1.53 -1.48
C ALA A 135 15.80 -0.11 -0.92
N GLU A 136 15.15 0.86 -1.58
CA GLU A 136 15.06 2.25 -1.11
C GLU A 136 14.55 2.38 0.33
N THR A 137 13.58 1.54 0.71
CA THR A 137 12.93 1.62 2.03
C THR A 137 13.66 0.83 3.12
N TYR A 138 14.10 -0.39 2.81
CA TYR A 138 14.55 -1.35 3.83
C TYR A 138 16.05 -1.63 3.80
N TYR A 139 16.72 -1.33 2.69
CA TYR A 139 18.13 -1.60 2.45
C TYR A 139 18.78 -0.47 1.63
N PRO A 140 18.67 0.81 2.06
CA PRO A 140 19.20 1.94 1.29
C PRO A 140 20.73 1.85 1.06
N GLU A 141 21.45 1.10 1.90
CA GLU A 141 22.87 0.79 1.71
C GLU A 141 23.15 -0.02 0.44
N LEU A 142 22.16 -0.71 -0.12
CA LEU A 142 22.29 -1.46 -1.38
C LEU A 142 22.06 -0.59 -2.62
N LEU A 143 21.58 0.66 -2.48
CA LEU A 143 21.30 1.52 -3.65
C LEU A 143 22.51 1.74 -4.57
N PRO A 144 23.76 1.90 -4.09
CA PRO A 144 24.93 1.97 -4.96
C PRO A 144 25.14 0.70 -5.81
N HIS A 145 24.65 -0.44 -5.33
CA HIS A 145 24.75 -1.72 -6.03
C HIS A 145 23.66 -1.90 -7.08
N VAL A 146 22.53 -1.18 -7.02
CA VAL A 146 21.46 -1.30 -8.02
C VAL A 146 21.91 -0.71 -9.36
N SER A 147 21.61 -1.41 -10.46
CA SER A 147 21.87 -0.92 -11.82
C SER A 147 21.18 0.42 -12.04
N THR A 148 21.84 1.33 -12.73
CA THR A 148 21.25 2.64 -13.08
C THR A 148 20.42 2.57 -14.34
N ALA A 149 20.54 1.52 -15.15
CA ALA A 149 19.66 1.28 -16.28
C ALA A 149 18.18 1.34 -15.81
N LYS A 150 17.35 2.13 -16.49
CA LYS A 150 15.90 2.14 -16.26
C LYS A 150 15.30 0.78 -16.62
N SER A 151 14.10 0.50 -16.14
CA SER A 151 13.36 -0.68 -16.60
C SER A 151 13.01 -0.58 -18.09
N PRO A 152 12.60 -1.69 -18.75
CA PRO A 152 12.15 -1.64 -20.14
C PRO A 152 11.05 -0.58 -20.38
N ILE A 153 10.08 -0.46 -19.47
CA ILE A 153 9.03 0.57 -19.55
C ILE A 153 9.63 1.97 -19.34
N GLY A 154 10.54 2.13 -18.38
CA GLY A 154 11.21 3.41 -18.10
C GLY A 154 12.13 3.88 -19.24
N MET A 155 12.68 2.95 -20.04
CA MET A 155 13.48 3.25 -21.23
C MET A 155 12.62 3.50 -22.47
N GLN A 156 11.54 2.73 -22.63
CA GLN A 156 10.66 2.86 -23.79
C GLN A 156 9.92 4.18 -23.80
N GLY A 157 9.49 4.66 -22.62
CA GLY A 157 8.76 5.91 -22.44
C GLY A 157 9.42 7.12 -23.12
N PRO A 158 10.63 7.51 -22.67
CA PRO A 158 11.31 8.64 -23.26
C PRO A 158 11.70 8.39 -24.72
N THR A 159 12.02 7.14 -25.09
CA THR A 159 12.37 6.74 -26.47
C THR A 159 11.19 6.89 -27.44
N ILE A 160 9.96 6.61 -26.99
CA ILE A 160 8.73 6.85 -27.77
C ILE A 160 8.49 8.35 -27.96
N LYS A 161 8.54 9.13 -26.88
CA LYS A 161 8.25 10.58 -26.91
C LYS A 161 9.33 11.40 -27.60
N THR A 162 10.48 10.82 -27.93
CA THR A 162 11.58 11.49 -28.62
C THR A 162 11.85 10.87 -29.98
N TYR A 163 12.60 9.78 -30.03
CA TYR A 163 13.04 9.14 -31.26
C TYR A 163 11.86 8.63 -32.12
N PHE A 164 10.91 7.88 -31.54
CA PHE A 164 9.74 7.39 -32.30
C PHE A 164 8.88 8.56 -32.81
N ALA A 165 8.55 9.51 -31.94
CA ALA A 165 7.77 10.69 -32.30
C ALA A 165 8.43 11.47 -33.46
N GLN A 166 9.76 11.65 -33.41
CA GLN A 166 10.52 12.27 -34.49
C GLN A 166 10.44 11.46 -35.80
N LYS A 167 10.63 10.13 -35.74
CA LYS A 167 10.59 9.25 -36.91
C LYS A 167 9.22 9.22 -37.57
N MET A 168 8.17 9.27 -36.77
CA MET A 168 6.78 9.21 -37.22
C MET A 168 6.19 10.60 -37.55
N GLY A 169 6.91 11.69 -37.28
CA GLY A 169 6.43 13.05 -37.50
C GLY A 169 5.27 13.44 -36.56
N ILE A 170 5.27 12.92 -35.33
CA ILE A 170 4.23 13.12 -34.32
C ILE A 170 4.67 14.19 -33.31
N ASP A 171 3.77 15.11 -32.94
CA ASP A 171 3.99 16.00 -31.80
C ASP A 171 3.91 15.19 -30.49
N PRO A 172 5.00 15.11 -29.71
CA PRO A 172 5.02 14.31 -28.48
C PRO A 172 3.98 14.74 -27.44
N ARG A 173 3.46 15.97 -27.50
CA ARG A 173 2.36 16.46 -26.64
C ARG A 173 1.01 15.81 -26.94
N LYS A 174 0.84 15.25 -28.15
CA LYS A 174 -0.38 14.55 -28.55
C LYS A 174 -0.35 13.08 -28.18
N ILE A 175 0.83 12.52 -27.93
CA ILE A 175 0.98 11.12 -27.58
C ILE A 175 0.39 10.89 -26.18
N VAL A 176 -0.44 9.88 -26.03
CA VAL A 176 -0.77 9.25 -24.74
C VAL A 176 -0.09 7.89 -24.75
N ASN A 177 0.98 7.77 -23.98
CA ASN A 177 1.88 6.62 -23.97
C ASN A 177 1.52 5.70 -22.80
N VAL A 178 1.13 4.47 -23.13
CA VAL A 178 0.52 3.54 -22.19
C VAL A 178 1.32 2.24 -22.16
N ALA A 179 1.69 1.78 -20.96
CA ALA A 179 2.27 0.45 -20.80
C ALA A 179 1.21 -0.58 -20.38
N LEU A 180 1.03 -1.62 -21.18
CA LEU A 180 0.25 -2.81 -20.83
C LEU A 180 1.17 -3.83 -20.16
N THR A 181 0.94 -4.13 -18.87
CA THR A 181 1.91 -4.84 -18.05
C THR A 181 1.28 -5.78 -17.01
N PRO A 182 1.94 -6.88 -16.60
CA PRO A 182 1.43 -7.77 -15.54
C PRO A 182 1.54 -7.18 -14.12
N CYS A 183 1.94 -5.92 -13.96
CA CYS A 183 2.47 -5.40 -12.70
C CYS A 183 1.79 -4.09 -12.26
N THR A 184 1.27 -4.08 -11.02
CA THR A 184 0.74 -2.86 -10.40
C THR A 184 1.82 -1.90 -9.95
N ALA A 185 3.03 -2.37 -9.63
CA ALA A 185 4.12 -1.49 -9.20
C ALA A 185 4.65 -0.60 -10.33
N LYS A 186 4.39 -0.95 -11.61
CA LYS A 186 4.70 -0.07 -12.75
C LYS A 186 3.90 1.23 -12.73
N LYS A 187 2.67 1.20 -12.19
CA LYS A 187 1.87 2.42 -11.93
C LYS A 187 2.62 3.38 -11.00
N PHE A 188 3.30 2.86 -9.98
CA PHE A 188 4.16 3.68 -9.10
C PHE A 188 5.42 4.16 -9.82
N GLU A 189 6.08 3.30 -10.60
CA GLU A 189 7.33 3.64 -11.30
C GLU A 189 7.16 4.83 -12.23
N ILE A 190 6.15 4.82 -13.11
CA ILE A 190 5.95 5.90 -14.09
C ILE A 190 5.58 7.24 -13.45
N ARG A 191 5.21 7.24 -12.15
CA ARG A 191 4.85 8.42 -11.36
C ARG A 191 6.01 8.96 -10.53
N ARG A 192 7.17 8.31 -10.54
CA ARG A 192 8.38 8.83 -9.87
C ARG A 192 8.80 10.15 -10.51
N GLU A 193 9.17 11.15 -9.71
CA GLU A 193 9.36 12.52 -10.18
C GLU A 193 10.37 12.60 -11.33
N GLU A 194 11.43 11.81 -11.26
CA GLU A 194 12.52 11.71 -12.23
C GLU A 194 12.15 11.03 -13.57
N MET A 195 10.96 10.43 -13.71
CA MET A 195 10.49 9.78 -14.96
C MET A 195 9.92 10.79 -15.96
N ASN A 196 10.76 11.73 -16.40
CA ASN A 196 10.43 12.82 -17.33
C ASN A 196 11.58 13.19 -18.29
N ALA A 197 12.44 12.23 -18.66
CA ALA A 197 13.62 12.47 -19.49
C ALA A 197 13.26 13.05 -20.87
N ALA A 198 12.16 12.64 -21.49
CA ALA A 198 11.68 13.24 -22.73
C ALA A 198 11.30 14.72 -22.54
N GLY A 199 10.61 15.06 -21.44
CA GLY A 199 10.25 16.44 -21.12
C GLY A 199 11.48 17.31 -20.93
N GLN A 200 12.50 16.82 -20.22
CA GLN A 200 13.78 17.52 -20.07
C GLN A 200 14.48 17.72 -21.42
N LYS A 201 14.58 16.66 -22.22
CA LYS A 201 15.24 16.68 -23.53
C LYS A 201 14.57 17.65 -24.52
N LEU A 202 13.24 17.74 -24.48
CA LEU A 202 12.45 18.55 -25.40
C LEU A 202 12.13 19.96 -24.86
N GLY A 203 12.47 20.25 -23.61
CA GLY A 203 12.12 21.52 -22.96
C GLY A 203 10.61 21.68 -22.70
N ILE A 204 9.91 20.57 -22.41
CA ILE A 204 8.47 20.53 -22.15
C ILE A 204 8.25 20.04 -20.72
N ALA A 205 8.12 20.98 -19.77
CA ALA A 205 8.12 20.68 -18.33
C ALA A 205 7.03 19.68 -17.89
N GLU A 206 5.83 19.76 -18.48
CA GLU A 206 4.68 18.89 -18.14
C GLU A 206 4.75 17.51 -18.81
N LEU A 207 5.71 17.27 -19.72
CA LEU A 207 5.77 16.02 -20.47
C LEU A 207 6.39 14.90 -19.63
N ARG A 208 5.60 13.86 -19.38
CA ARG A 208 6.04 12.61 -18.75
C ARG A 208 6.53 11.61 -19.81
N ASP A 209 7.37 10.68 -19.37
CA ASP A 209 7.89 9.61 -20.24
C ASP A 209 6.79 8.57 -20.59
N MET A 210 5.99 8.21 -19.58
CA MET A 210 4.84 7.32 -19.67
C MET A 210 3.64 8.00 -18.99
N ASP A 211 2.47 7.93 -19.62
CA ASP A 211 1.25 8.60 -19.15
C ASP A 211 0.40 7.66 -18.28
N ASN A 212 0.20 6.42 -18.73
CA ASN A 212 -0.63 5.44 -18.02
C ASN A 212 -0.01 4.04 -18.04
N VAL A 213 -0.47 3.22 -17.09
CA VAL A 213 -0.19 1.79 -17.04
C VAL A 213 -1.52 1.05 -16.88
N ILE A 214 -1.80 0.10 -17.76
CA ILE A 214 -2.95 -0.80 -17.63
C ILE A 214 -2.48 -2.24 -17.37
N THR A 215 -3.16 -2.96 -16.50
CA THR A 215 -2.82 -4.37 -16.21
C THR A 215 -3.41 -5.34 -17.26
N THR A 216 -2.93 -6.58 -17.26
CA THR A 216 -3.53 -7.68 -18.04
C THR A 216 -5.03 -7.82 -17.73
N ARG A 217 -5.42 -7.73 -16.45
CA ARG A 217 -6.83 -7.80 -16.03
C ARG A 217 -7.62 -6.58 -16.49
N GLU A 218 -7.04 -5.39 -16.45
CA GLU A 218 -7.70 -4.17 -16.94
C GLU A 218 -7.98 -4.23 -18.44
N LEU A 219 -7.05 -4.72 -19.25
CA LEU A 219 -7.29 -4.93 -20.69
C LEU A 219 -8.41 -5.96 -20.91
N ALA A 220 -8.38 -7.07 -20.19
CA ALA A 220 -9.42 -8.09 -20.31
C ALA A 220 -10.81 -7.55 -19.91
N LEU A 221 -10.87 -6.75 -18.84
CA LEU A 221 -12.10 -6.09 -18.40
C LEU A 221 -12.60 -5.13 -19.48
N TRP A 222 -11.73 -4.27 -20.02
CA TRP A 222 -12.10 -3.34 -21.09
C TRP A 222 -12.62 -4.06 -22.33
N ALA A 223 -11.97 -5.15 -22.74
CA ALA A 223 -12.41 -5.97 -23.87
C ALA A 223 -13.82 -6.57 -23.66
N LYS A 224 -14.07 -7.11 -22.45
CA LYS A 224 -15.36 -7.68 -22.06
C LYS A 224 -16.46 -6.62 -22.06
N GLU A 225 -16.17 -5.43 -21.52
CA GLU A 225 -17.10 -4.28 -21.55
C GLU A 225 -17.40 -3.78 -22.96
N ALA A 226 -16.41 -3.84 -23.86
CA ALA A 226 -16.57 -3.47 -25.26
C ALA A 226 -17.32 -4.54 -26.08
N GLY A 227 -17.63 -5.70 -25.49
CA GLY A 227 -18.32 -6.80 -26.18
C GLY A 227 -17.48 -7.47 -27.26
N ILE A 228 -16.14 -7.42 -27.14
CA ILE A 228 -15.22 -8.02 -28.12
C ILE A 228 -15.04 -9.51 -27.80
N ASP A 229 -15.33 -10.37 -28.79
CA ASP A 229 -14.99 -11.80 -28.72
C ASP A 229 -13.51 -12.00 -29.06
N PHE A 230 -12.67 -12.05 -28.01
CA PHE A 230 -11.22 -12.24 -28.12
C PHE A 230 -10.84 -13.50 -28.90
N THR A 231 -11.61 -14.58 -28.77
CA THR A 231 -11.27 -15.87 -29.40
C THR A 231 -11.47 -15.85 -30.91
N SER A 232 -12.35 -14.97 -31.39
CA SER A 232 -12.66 -14.78 -32.81
C SER A 232 -11.70 -13.84 -33.54
N LEU A 233 -10.88 -13.07 -32.81
CA LEU A 233 -9.97 -12.09 -33.42
C LEU A 233 -8.92 -12.80 -34.28
N GLU A 234 -8.68 -12.28 -35.47
CA GLU A 234 -7.54 -12.68 -36.30
C GLU A 234 -6.25 -12.05 -35.73
N ASP A 235 -5.15 -12.78 -35.84
CA ASP A 235 -3.86 -12.32 -35.33
C ASP A 235 -3.38 -11.08 -36.10
N SER A 236 -2.69 -10.18 -35.39
CA SER A 236 -2.19 -8.93 -35.96
C SER A 236 -0.77 -8.66 -35.49
N ASP A 237 0.06 -8.08 -36.36
CA ASP A 237 1.47 -7.81 -36.08
C ASP A 237 1.66 -6.48 -35.35
N PHE A 238 2.73 -6.32 -34.57
CA PHE A 238 3.07 -5.00 -34.00
C PHE A 238 3.30 -3.95 -35.09
N ASP A 239 3.15 -2.67 -34.71
CA ASP A 239 3.55 -1.57 -35.59
C ASP A 239 5.07 -1.53 -35.77
N LYS A 240 5.51 -1.00 -36.91
CA LYS A 240 6.94 -0.88 -37.24
C LYS A 240 7.61 0.16 -36.34
N PHE A 241 8.92 -0.01 -36.11
CA PHE A 241 9.74 0.81 -35.20
C PHE A 241 9.34 0.59 -33.73
N MET A 242 10.10 -0.26 -33.03
CA MET A 242 9.89 -0.73 -31.65
C MET A 242 8.85 -1.85 -31.51
N GLY A 243 8.69 -2.65 -32.57
CA GLY A 243 7.83 -3.84 -32.59
C GLY A 243 8.61 -5.17 -32.63
N GLU A 244 9.90 -5.13 -33.00
CA GLU A 244 10.75 -6.32 -33.08
C GLU A 244 11.60 -6.48 -31.80
N ALA A 245 11.75 -7.73 -31.36
CA ALA A 245 12.54 -8.07 -30.18
C ALA A 245 13.28 -9.39 -30.37
N SER A 246 14.34 -9.60 -29.59
CA SER A 246 15.02 -10.87 -29.48
C SER A 246 14.33 -11.81 -28.47
N GLY A 247 14.69 -13.10 -28.52
CA GLY A 247 14.28 -14.08 -27.53
C GLY A 247 14.77 -13.76 -26.11
N ALA A 248 15.90 -13.06 -25.97
CA ALA A 248 16.35 -12.51 -24.69
C ALA A 248 15.35 -11.47 -24.12
N GLY A 249 14.76 -10.64 -24.99
CA GLY A 249 13.68 -9.73 -24.60
C GLY A 249 12.38 -10.44 -24.23
N VAL A 250 12.08 -11.61 -24.83
CA VAL A 250 10.88 -12.41 -24.52
C VAL A 250 10.96 -13.04 -23.13
N ILE A 251 12.11 -13.61 -22.75
CA ILE A 251 12.25 -14.33 -21.47
C ILE A 251 12.30 -13.40 -20.25
N PHE A 252 12.40 -12.08 -20.42
CA PHE A 252 12.39 -11.09 -19.35
C PHE A 252 11.24 -11.24 -18.35
N GLY A 253 10.11 -11.79 -18.80
CA GLY A 253 8.95 -12.06 -17.97
C GLY A 253 9.17 -13.11 -16.89
N ASN A 254 10.16 -13.99 -17.07
CA ASN A 254 10.48 -15.11 -16.19
C ASN A 254 11.54 -14.72 -15.16
N THR A 255 11.44 -15.30 -13.97
CA THR A 255 12.54 -15.23 -12.99
C THR A 255 13.78 -15.96 -13.53
N GLY A 256 14.87 -15.23 -13.69
CA GLY A 256 16.13 -15.66 -14.30
C GLY A 256 16.27 -15.27 -15.76
N GLY A 257 15.22 -14.76 -16.39
CA GLY A 257 15.27 -14.35 -17.80
C GLY A 257 16.12 -13.10 -18.01
N VAL A 258 16.10 -12.14 -17.07
CA VAL A 258 16.94 -10.94 -17.12
C VAL A 258 18.41 -11.32 -16.96
N MET A 259 18.69 -12.18 -15.98
CA MET A 259 20.01 -12.77 -15.73
C MET A 259 20.56 -13.45 -16.98
N GLU A 260 19.77 -14.36 -17.57
CA GLU A 260 20.17 -15.10 -18.77
C GLU A 260 20.41 -14.16 -19.95
N ALA A 261 19.51 -13.22 -20.21
CA ALA A 261 19.64 -12.24 -21.29
C ALA A 261 20.88 -11.33 -21.14
N ALA A 262 21.16 -10.85 -19.91
CA ALA A 262 22.33 -10.04 -19.62
C ALA A 262 23.62 -10.83 -19.82
N LEU A 263 23.67 -12.09 -19.36
CA LEU A 263 24.85 -12.93 -19.53
C LEU A 263 25.09 -13.35 -20.99
N ARG A 264 24.03 -13.54 -21.79
CA ARG A 264 24.14 -13.73 -23.25
C ARG A 264 24.88 -12.56 -23.91
N THR A 265 24.49 -11.32 -23.60
CA THR A 265 25.11 -10.12 -24.17
C THR A 265 26.50 -9.85 -23.58
N ALA A 266 26.67 -10.01 -22.26
CA ALA A 266 27.95 -9.85 -21.60
C ALA A 266 29.01 -10.83 -22.13
N TYR A 267 28.62 -12.05 -22.47
CA TYR A 267 29.49 -13.00 -23.15
C TYR A 267 30.00 -12.44 -24.48
N ALA A 268 29.09 -12.06 -25.38
CA ALA A 268 29.44 -11.55 -26.70
C ALA A 268 30.34 -10.30 -26.61
N TYR A 269 30.07 -9.39 -25.67
CA TYR A 269 30.88 -8.19 -25.48
C TYR A 269 32.27 -8.46 -24.90
N LEU A 270 32.43 -9.51 -24.09
CA LEU A 270 33.73 -9.88 -23.52
C LEU A 270 34.58 -10.72 -24.47
N THR A 271 33.97 -11.60 -25.25
CA THR A 271 34.69 -12.57 -26.11
C THR A 271 34.79 -12.11 -27.55
N GLY A 272 33.85 -11.28 -28.03
CA GLY A 272 33.66 -11.00 -29.46
C GLY A 272 33.07 -12.19 -30.24
N GLU A 273 32.57 -13.21 -29.54
CA GLU A 273 32.06 -14.45 -30.10
C GLU A 273 30.60 -14.68 -29.73
N GLN A 274 29.91 -15.54 -30.50
CA GLN A 274 28.55 -15.98 -30.18
C GLN A 274 28.56 -16.81 -28.88
N PRO A 275 27.63 -16.56 -27.93
CA PRO A 275 27.51 -17.36 -26.73
C PRO A 275 27.24 -18.83 -27.08
N PRO A 276 27.94 -19.78 -26.43
CA PRO A 276 27.69 -21.19 -26.65
C PRO A 276 26.31 -21.58 -26.10
N LYS A 277 25.83 -22.77 -26.48
CA LYS A 277 24.47 -23.22 -26.17
C LYS A 277 24.16 -23.21 -24.67
N GLU A 278 25.16 -23.47 -23.84
CA GLU A 278 25.06 -23.48 -22.38
C GLU A 278 24.84 -22.09 -21.78
N ILE A 279 25.27 -21.02 -22.48
CA ILE A 279 25.01 -19.62 -22.11
C ILE A 279 23.70 -19.13 -22.72
N LEU A 280 23.42 -19.52 -23.97
CA LEU A 280 22.14 -19.27 -24.62
C LEU A 280 20.97 -19.94 -23.89
N LYS A 281 21.20 -21.08 -23.23
CA LYS A 281 20.21 -21.78 -22.39
C LYS A 281 20.81 -22.05 -21.02
N LEU A 282 20.85 -21.01 -20.19
CA LEU A 282 21.50 -21.07 -18.88
C LEU A 282 20.62 -21.77 -17.84
N GLU A 283 20.51 -23.10 -17.91
CA GLU A 283 19.65 -23.92 -17.05
C GLU A 283 19.75 -23.62 -15.53
N PRO A 284 20.94 -23.37 -14.95
CA PRO A 284 21.04 -23.09 -13.50
C PRO A 284 20.28 -21.84 -13.04
N VAL A 285 20.02 -20.88 -13.92
CA VAL A 285 19.24 -19.68 -13.60
C VAL A 285 17.77 -19.79 -13.99
N ARG A 286 17.37 -20.89 -14.65
CA ARG A 286 15.97 -21.23 -14.98
C ARG A 286 15.29 -22.01 -13.85
N GLY A 287 13.96 -22.16 -13.91
CA GLY A 287 13.17 -22.84 -12.87
C GLY A 287 12.37 -21.91 -11.96
N TYR A 288 11.92 -22.44 -10.81
CA TYR A 288 10.94 -21.79 -9.93
C TYR A 288 11.41 -21.64 -8.47
N ASP A 289 12.57 -22.19 -8.11
CA ASP A 289 13.10 -22.07 -6.75
C ASP A 289 13.35 -20.61 -6.37
N GLY A 290 13.04 -20.27 -5.11
CA GLY A 290 13.03 -18.90 -4.60
C GLY A 290 14.39 -18.19 -4.64
N LEU A 291 15.48 -18.96 -4.56
CA LEU A 291 16.85 -18.52 -4.75
C LEU A 291 17.58 -19.57 -5.58
N ARG A 292 18.24 -19.13 -6.64
CA ARG A 292 19.08 -19.96 -7.51
C ARG A 292 20.42 -19.26 -7.68
N GLU A 293 21.48 -20.05 -7.73
CA GLU A 293 22.86 -19.57 -7.84
C GLU A 293 23.57 -20.29 -8.98
N ALA A 294 24.47 -19.58 -9.66
CA ALA A 294 25.30 -20.16 -10.70
C ALA A 294 26.67 -19.49 -10.74
N SER A 295 27.66 -20.22 -11.24
CA SER A 295 28.97 -19.68 -11.59
C SER A 295 29.18 -19.91 -13.08
N VAL A 296 29.46 -18.84 -13.82
CA VAL A 296 29.61 -18.88 -15.26
C VAL A 296 31.00 -18.40 -15.63
N GLU A 297 31.76 -19.20 -16.36
CA GLU A 297 33.07 -18.79 -16.86
C GLU A 297 32.94 -18.09 -18.21
N ILE A 298 33.41 -16.85 -18.28
CA ILE A 298 33.38 -16.02 -19.50
C ILE A 298 34.77 -15.38 -19.68
N ALA A 299 35.41 -15.63 -20.82
CA ALA A 299 36.74 -15.11 -21.13
C ALA A 299 37.79 -15.36 -20.01
N GLY A 300 37.76 -16.55 -19.39
CA GLY A 300 38.66 -16.93 -18.28
C GLY A 300 38.36 -16.25 -16.94
N ARG A 301 37.19 -15.61 -16.79
CA ARG A 301 36.70 -15.01 -15.55
C ARG A 301 35.48 -15.75 -15.04
N VAL A 302 35.46 -16.09 -13.75
CA VAL A 302 34.30 -16.73 -13.10
C VAL A 302 33.34 -15.64 -12.62
N ILE A 303 32.16 -15.56 -13.24
CA ILE A 303 31.07 -14.67 -12.87
C ILE A 303 30.07 -15.46 -12.02
N ASN A 304 30.11 -15.23 -10.71
CA ASN A 304 29.09 -15.73 -9.78
C ASN A 304 27.83 -14.89 -9.85
N VAL A 305 26.68 -15.53 -9.99
CA VAL A 305 25.39 -14.88 -10.13
C VAL A 305 24.34 -15.50 -9.21
N ALA A 306 23.33 -14.70 -8.86
CA ALA A 306 22.15 -15.18 -8.15
C ALA A 306 20.87 -14.65 -8.79
N VAL A 307 19.83 -15.49 -8.78
CA VAL A 307 18.48 -15.14 -9.16
C VAL A 307 17.58 -15.36 -7.97
N VAL A 308 16.91 -14.31 -7.52
CA VAL A 308 16.04 -14.37 -6.36
C VAL A 308 14.68 -13.81 -6.70
N HIS A 309 13.64 -14.53 -6.26
CA HIS A 309 12.28 -13.99 -6.30
C HIS A 309 11.56 -14.08 -4.95
N GLY A 310 10.73 -13.08 -4.68
CA GLY A 310 10.05 -12.90 -3.40
C GLY A 310 10.93 -12.18 -2.38
N THR A 311 10.37 -11.15 -1.73
CA THR A 311 11.13 -10.32 -0.78
C THR A 311 11.64 -11.10 0.42
N GLU A 312 10.99 -12.21 0.80
CA GLU A 312 11.51 -13.09 1.84
C GLU A 312 12.85 -13.71 1.45
N ASN A 313 12.98 -14.22 0.22
CA ASN A 313 14.21 -14.83 -0.26
C ASN A 313 15.30 -13.78 -0.48
N VAL A 314 14.93 -12.55 -0.87
CA VAL A 314 15.86 -11.41 -0.93
C VAL A 314 16.48 -11.16 0.44
N ARG A 315 15.69 -11.16 1.52
CA ARG A 315 16.21 -11.01 2.89
C ARG A 315 17.16 -12.14 3.27
N LYS A 316 16.84 -13.39 2.89
CA LYS A 316 17.71 -14.56 3.13
C LYS A 316 19.04 -14.42 2.39
N LEU A 317 19.00 -14.01 1.12
CA LEU A 317 20.19 -13.77 0.31
C LEU A 317 21.08 -12.67 0.92
N ILE A 318 20.50 -11.53 1.30
CA ILE A 318 21.25 -10.44 1.94
C ILE A 318 21.86 -10.89 3.28
N ALA A 319 21.10 -11.59 4.11
CA ALA A 319 21.59 -12.11 5.39
C ALA A 319 22.71 -13.16 5.24
N GLY A 320 22.75 -13.87 4.11
CA GLY A 320 23.78 -14.85 3.78
C GLY A 320 25.09 -14.25 3.23
N GLY A 321 25.14 -12.93 3.04
CA GLY A 321 26.26 -12.24 2.38
C GLY A 321 26.10 -12.21 0.86
N ILE A 322 26.39 -11.04 0.27
CA ILE A 322 26.24 -10.77 -1.16
C ILE A 322 27.57 -10.61 -1.89
N GLU A 323 28.68 -10.56 -1.13
CA GLU A 323 30.02 -10.20 -1.60
C GLU A 323 30.62 -11.24 -2.55
N LYS A 324 30.11 -12.48 -2.52
CA LYS A 324 30.55 -13.55 -3.43
C LYS A 324 30.01 -13.43 -4.85
N TYR A 325 28.97 -12.61 -5.06
CA TYR A 325 28.31 -12.46 -6.36
C TYR A 325 28.85 -11.24 -7.12
N HIS A 326 28.70 -11.28 -8.44
CA HIS A 326 28.97 -10.17 -9.34
C HIS A 326 27.67 -9.57 -9.87
N PHE A 327 26.65 -10.40 -10.08
CA PHE A 327 25.37 -9.95 -10.63
C PHE A 327 24.20 -10.68 -9.97
N ILE A 328 23.17 -9.94 -9.57
CA ILE A 328 22.03 -10.47 -8.83
C ILE A 328 20.72 -9.97 -9.47
N GLU A 329 19.92 -10.89 -10.00
CA GLU A 329 18.56 -10.59 -10.45
C GLU A 329 17.59 -10.66 -9.27
N VAL A 330 16.75 -9.63 -9.11
CA VAL A 330 15.72 -9.58 -8.08
C VAL A 330 14.34 -9.30 -8.67
N MET A 331 13.43 -10.25 -8.46
CA MET A 331 12.00 -10.11 -8.75
C MET A 331 11.19 -10.19 -7.46
N THR A 332 10.18 -9.35 -7.25
CA THR A 332 9.39 -9.45 -6.00
C THR A 332 8.27 -10.48 -6.08
N CYS A 333 7.81 -10.81 -7.28
CA CYS A 333 6.64 -11.67 -7.49
C CYS A 333 7.09 -13.12 -7.75
N PRO A 334 6.35 -14.13 -7.24
CA PRO A 334 6.68 -15.53 -7.47
C PRO A 334 6.77 -15.88 -8.96
N GLY A 335 7.90 -16.43 -9.38
CA GLY A 335 8.15 -16.79 -10.78
C GLY A 335 8.53 -15.61 -11.70
N GLY A 336 8.64 -14.38 -11.18
CA GLY A 336 8.91 -13.18 -11.96
C GLY A 336 7.66 -12.42 -12.36
N CYS A 337 7.72 -11.65 -13.45
CA CYS A 337 6.61 -10.82 -13.93
C CYS A 337 5.39 -11.66 -14.36
N ILE A 338 5.58 -12.92 -14.76
CA ILE A 338 4.49 -13.87 -15.03
C ILE A 338 3.54 -14.11 -13.84
N GLY A 339 4.02 -13.87 -12.63
CA GLY A 339 3.25 -13.93 -11.38
C GLY A 339 2.90 -12.56 -10.83
N GLY A 340 3.05 -11.50 -11.64
CA GLY A 340 2.83 -10.11 -11.25
C GLY A 340 1.42 -9.84 -10.75
N GLY A 341 1.29 -8.84 -9.87
CA GLY A 341 0.04 -8.52 -9.19
C GLY A 341 -1.12 -8.08 -10.09
N GLY A 342 -0.87 -7.78 -11.37
CA GLY A 342 -1.86 -7.39 -12.39
C GLY A 342 -2.26 -8.53 -13.36
N GLN A 343 -1.75 -9.75 -13.16
CA GLN A 343 -2.08 -10.91 -13.99
C GLN A 343 -3.45 -11.50 -13.67
N PRO A 344 -4.05 -12.31 -14.55
CA PRO A 344 -5.28 -13.04 -14.26
C PRO A 344 -5.17 -13.82 -12.95
N LYS A 345 -6.22 -13.74 -12.15
CA LYS A 345 -6.30 -14.41 -10.85
C LYS A 345 -6.44 -15.91 -11.06
N ASP A 346 -5.67 -16.69 -10.32
CA ASP A 346 -5.81 -18.14 -10.27
C ASP A 346 -6.48 -18.54 -8.96
N PHE A 347 -7.73 -19.01 -9.05
CA PHE A 347 -8.49 -19.51 -7.90
C PHE A 347 -8.30 -21.02 -7.67
N ALA A 348 -7.49 -21.69 -8.48
CA ALA A 348 -7.16 -23.10 -8.29
C ALA A 348 -6.31 -23.30 -7.02
N TYR A 349 -6.38 -24.51 -6.45
CA TYR A 349 -5.63 -24.88 -5.24
C TYR A 349 -4.10 -24.80 -5.43
N ASP A 350 -3.60 -25.03 -6.65
CA ASP A 350 -2.19 -24.88 -7.01
C ASP A 350 -1.97 -23.70 -7.98
N ALA A 351 -1.80 -22.51 -7.41
CA ALA A 351 -1.50 -21.30 -8.17
C ALA A 351 -0.11 -21.32 -8.85
N ASP A 352 0.79 -22.24 -8.48
CA ASP A 352 2.11 -22.34 -9.10
C ASP A 352 2.05 -23.04 -10.46
N ALA A 353 1.05 -23.89 -10.69
CA ALA A 353 0.84 -24.54 -11.99
C ALA A 353 0.65 -23.50 -13.12
N ALA A 354 -0.15 -22.45 -12.88
CA ALA A 354 -0.32 -21.37 -13.85
C ALA A 354 0.99 -20.62 -14.12
N ARG A 355 1.74 -20.32 -13.06
CA ARG A 355 3.02 -19.61 -13.17
C ARG A 355 4.04 -20.42 -13.97
N LYS A 356 4.14 -21.72 -13.71
CA LYS A 356 5.03 -22.64 -14.44
C LYS A 356 4.64 -22.74 -15.93
N ALA A 357 3.36 -22.86 -16.24
CA ALA A 357 2.89 -22.88 -17.62
C ALA A 357 3.19 -21.56 -18.37
N ARG A 358 3.01 -20.42 -17.71
CA ARG A 358 3.40 -19.10 -18.26
C ARG A 358 4.91 -18.98 -18.47
N ILE A 359 5.72 -19.53 -17.56
CA ILE A 359 7.18 -19.58 -17.70
C ILE A 359 7.58 -20.39 -18.94
N GLU A 360 6.99 -21.58 -19.08
CA GLU A 360 7.23 -22.47 -20.21
C GLU A 360 6.90 -21.80 -21.53
N GLY A 361 5.71 -21.17 -21.66
CA GLY A 361 5.32 -20.49 -22.90
C GLY A 361 6.27 -19.37 -23.35
N LEU A 362 6.93 -18.65 -22.44
CA LEU A 362 7.95 -17.66 -22.82
C LEU A 362 9.27 -18.32 -23.25
N TYR A 363 9.69 -19.42 -22.62
CA TYR A 363 10.89 -20.14 -23.02
C TYR A 363 10.71 -20.93 -24.32
N GLU A 364 9.52 -21.50 -24.55
CA GLU A 364 9.16 -22.11 -25.83
C GLU A 364 9.24 -21.08 -26.94
N ARG A 365 8.68 -19.88 -26.71
CA ARG A 365 8.77 -18.80 -27.69
C ARG A 365 10.21 -18.39 -28.00
N ASP A 366 11.05 -18.19 -26.97
CA ASP A 366 12.49 -17.91 -27.18
C ASP A 366 13.15 -19.00 -28.03
N ALA A 367 12.86 -20.28 -27.77
CA ALA A 367 13.44 -21.40 -28.53
C ALA A 367 12.99 -21.47 -30.01
N GLU A 368 11.83 -20.90 -30.35
CA GLU A 368 11.32 -20.83 -31.73
C GLU A 368 11.86 -19.64 -32.53
N MET A 369 12.44 -18.64 -31.86
CA MET A 369 12.96 -17.44 -32.50
C MET A 369 14.33 -17.70 -33.13
N GLU A 370 14.64 -16.97 -34.20
CA GLU A 370 15.99 -17.00 -34.79
C GLU A 370 16.95 -16.04 -34.09
N LEU A 371 16.43 -14.92 -33.56
CA LEU A 371 17.19 -13.89 -32.88
C LEU A 371 17.08 -14.09 -31.37
N HIS A 372 18.19 -14.44 -30.71
CA HIS A 372 18.21 -14.70 -29.25
C HIS A 372 18.98 -13.65 -28.43
N LEU A 373 19.69 -12.74 -29.09
CA LEU A 373 20.61 -11.78 -28.48
C LEU A 373 20.11 -10.35 -28.64
N SER A 374 20.02 -9.63 -27.53
CA SER A 374 19.49 -8.26 -27.51
C SER A 374 20.30 -7.28 -28.36
N HIS A 375 21.63 -7.39 -28.34
CA HIS A 375 22.52 -6.51 -29.10
C HIS A 375 22.54 -6.81 -30.62
N GLU A 376 21.93 -7.90 -31.06
CA GLU A 376 21.76 -8.24 -32.48
C GLU A 376 20.42 -7.76 -33.04
N ASN A 377 19.53 -7.24 -32.20
CA ASN A 377 18.29 -6.62 -32.65
C ASN A 377 18.63 -5.40 -33.53
N LYS A 378 18.24 -5.46 -34.81
CA LYS A 378 18.56 -4.43 -35.81
C LYS A 378 17.94 -3.09 -35.48
N GLU A 379 16.74 -3.07 -34.91
CA GLU A 379 16.10 -1.81 -34.49
C GLU A 379 16.87 -1.18 -33.32
N ILE A 380 17.46 -1.98 -32.43
CA ILE A 380 18.32 -1.49 -31.34
C ILE A 380 19.63 -0.95 -31.88
N GLN A 381 20.30 -1.67 -32.77
CA GLN A 381 21.54 -1.19 -33.42
C GLN A 381 21.32 0.15 -34.14
N GLN A 382 20.21 0.26 -34.87
CA GLN A 382 19.83 1.50 -35.54
C GLN A 382 19.53 2.63 -34.55
N LEU A 383 18.80 2.34 -33.47
CA LEU A 383 18.50 3.33 -32.43
C LEU A 383 19.76 3.90 -31.79
N TYR A 384 20.75 3.06 -31.47
CA TYR A 384 22.05 3.54 -30.98
C TYR A 384 22.76 4.37 -32.04
N GLN A 385 22.93 3.85 -33.26
CA GLN A 385 23.61 4.55 -34.34
C GLN A 385 23.04 5.94 -34.63
N GLU A 386 21.72 6.10 -34.53
CA GLU A 386 21.04 7.34 -34.93
C GLU A 386 20.74 8.30 -33.77
N PHE A 387 20.64 7.80 -32.54
CA PHE A 387 20.12 8.59 -31.41
C PHE A 387 20.94 8.50 -30.13
N TYR A 388 21.27 7.29 -29.66
CA TYR A 388 21.96 7.09 -28.38
C TYR A 388 23.49 6.95 -28.48
N ASP A 389 24.05 6.93 -29.69
CA ASP A 389 25.46 6.67 -29.99
C ASP A 389 25.92 5.27 -29.54
N THR A 390 26.40 5.13 -28.31
CA THR A 390 26.83 3.87 -27.72
C THR A 390 26.18 3.66 -26.35
N PRO A 391 26.14 2.42 -25.84
CA PRO A 391 25.73 2.17 -24.46
C PRO A 391 26.58 2.98 -23.50
N LEU A 392 25.95 3.49 -22.42
CA LEU A 392 26.58 4.38 -21.43
C LEU A 392 27.14 5.71 -21.98
N SER A 393 26.73 6.15 -23.18
CA SER A 393 27.04 7.51 -23.65
C SER A 393 26.30 8.57 -22.83
N ASP A 394 26.72 9.84 -22.91
CA ASP A 394 26.02 10.94 -22.22
C ASP A 394 24.52 11.01 -22.57
N MET A 395 24.14 10.72 -23.83
CA MET A 395 22.74 10.70 -24.24
C MET A 395 22.01 9.49 -23.68
N ALA A 396 22.64 8.31 -23.74
CA ALA A 396 22.08 7.08 -23.19
C ALA A 396 21.89 7.22 -21.67
N GLU A 397 22.89 7.72 -20.94
CA GLU A 397 22.77 7.96 -19.50
C GLU A 397 21.65 8.95 -19.17
N ALA A 398 21.55 10.08 -19.87
CA ALA A 398 20.52 11.08 -19.62
C ALA A 398 19.09 10.56 -19.86
N MET A 399 18.91 9.65 -20.82
CA MET A 399 17.57 9.20 -21.25
C MET A 399 17.18 7.84 -20.68
N LEU A 400 18.14 6.92 -20.57
CA LEU A 400 17.95 5.51 -20.26
C LEU A 400 18.39 5.13 -18.84
N HIS A 401 19.10 6.01 -18.12
CA HIS A 401 19.53 5.74 -16.75
C HIS A 401 18.79 6.60 -15.73
N THR A 402 18.78 6.15 -14.48
CA THR A 402 18.13 6.80 -13.35
C THR A 402 18.95 6.66 -12.08
N ALA A 403 18.61 7.47 -11.08
CA ALA A 403 19.08 7.33 -9.72
C ALA A 403 17.94 6.87 -8.80
N TYR A 404 18.30 6.42 -7.61
CA TYR A 404 17.39 5.98 -6.56
C TYR A 404 17.56 6.84 -5.32
N GLN A 405 16.54 6.87 -4.47
CA GLN A 405 16.53 7.71 -3.27
C GLN A 405 16.38 6.87 -2.01
N ASP A 406 17.07 7.27 -0.95
CA ASP A 406 16.84 6.68 0.38
C ASP A 406 15.43 7.03 0.87
N ARG A 407 14.63 5.99 1.13
CA ARG A 407 13.27 6.07 1.65
C ARG A 407 13.14 5.40 3.01
N SER A 408 14.24 5.12 3.71
CA SER A 408 14.22 4.56 5.06
C SER A 408 13.44 5.41 6.06
N ALA A 409 13.38 6.72 5.83
CA ALA A 409 12.53 7.64 6.58
C ALA A 409 11.02 7.31 6.47
N ASP A 410 10.57 6.63 5.40
CA ASP A 410 9.17 6.19 5.28
C ASP A 410 8.79 5.20 6.39
N LEU A 411 9.75 4.52 7.03
CA LEU A 411 9.54 3.63 8.18
C LEU A 411 9.29 4.38 9.50
N THR A 412 9.55 5.69 9.55
CA THR A 412 9.41 6.53 10.76
C THR A 412 8.59 7.80 10.54
N LYS A 413 8.19 8.07 9.29
CA LYS A 413 7.51 9.30 8.85
C LYS A 413 6.18 9.58 9.54
N GLY A 414 5.53 8.55 10.09
CA GLY A 414 4.25 8.67 10.79
C GLY A 414 4.36 8.52 12.30
N ALA A 415 5.57 8.46 12.86
CA ALA A 415 5.75 8.45 14.30
C ALA A 415 5.18 9.75 14.88
N LYS A 416 4.08 9.66 15.63
CA LYS A 416 3.52 10.80 16.36
C LYS A 416 4.63 11.39 17.22
N LYS A 417 5.01 12.64 16.97
CA LYS A 417 5.92 13.37 17.87
C LYS A 417 5.30 13.35 19.27
N LYS A 418 6.11 13.10 20.28
CA LYS A 418 5.65 12.96 21.67
C LYS A 418 5.08 14.29 22.15
N MET A 419 3.77 14.49 22.01
CA MET A 419 3.07 15.66 22.52
C MET A 419 3.06 15.61 24.04
N MET A 420 3.49 16.70 24.67
CA MET A 420 3.44 16.84 26.11
C MET A 420 2.19 17.67 26.46
N LYS A 421 1.63 17.44 27.65
CA LYS A 421 0.48 18.20 28.13
C LYS A 421 0.94 19.11 29.28
N TRP A 422 0.37 20.31 29.36
CA TRP A 422 0.58 21.24 30.47
C TRP A 422 -0.77 21.70 31.01
N LYS A 423 -0.94 21.64 32.33
CA LYS A 423 -2.18 22.05 32.99
C LYS A 423 -2.01 23.42 33.63
N CYS A 424 -2.93 24.35 33.32
CA CYS A 424 -3.02 25.62 34.03
C CYS A 424 -3.47 25.37 35.48
N LEU A 425 -2.68 25.81 36.45
CA LEU A 425 -2.96 25.65 37.88
C LEU A 425 -4.17 26.48 38.37
N ILE A 426 -4.61 27.48 37.61
CA ILE A 426 -5.67 28.41 38.02
C ILE A 426 -7.05 27.93 37.55
N CYS A 427 -7.16 27.49 36.30
CA CYS A 427 -8.45 27.14 35.69
C CYS A 427 -8.52 25.71 35.14
N GLY A 428 -7.40 24.96 35.18
CA GLY A 428 -7.36 23.59 34.70
C GLY A 428 -7.23 23.42 33.19
N TYR A 429 -7.17 24.49 32.39
CA TYR A 429 -6.95 24.41 30.95
C TYR A 429 -5.70 23.59 30.60
N ILE A 430 -5.84 22.63 29.69
CA ILE A 430 -4.75 21.78 29.21
C ILE A 430 -4.26 22.32 27.87
N TYR A 431 -2.98 22.69 27.82
CA TYR A 431 -2.27 22.96 26.58
C TYR A 431 -1.54 21.69 26.13
N GLU A 432 -1.70 21.30 24.87
CA GLU A 432 -0.98 20.18 24.27
C GLU A 432 -0.06 20.70 23.16
N GLY A 433 1.21 20.31 23.21
CA GLY A 433 2.22 20.79 22.26
C GLY A 433 3.57 20.09 22.44
N GLU A 434 4.53 20.39 21.56
CA GLU A 434 5.91 19.88 21.69
C GLU A 434 6.61 20.52 22.90
N GLU A 435 6.39 21.83 23.10
CA GLU A 435 6.85 22.63 24.24
C GLU A 435 5.78 23.69 24.58
N LEU A 436 5.78 24.18 25.83
CA LEU A 436 4.95 25.31 26.25
C LEU A 436 5.69 26.62 25.94
N PRO A 437 5.18 27.47 25.02
CA PRO A 437 5.82 28.74 24.72
C PRO A 437 5.92 29.64 25.95
N ALA A 438 7.05 30.34 26.12
CA ALA A 438 7.28 31.19 27.28
C ALA A 438 6.29 32.37 27.37
N ASP A 439 5.77 32.80 26.22
CA ASP A 439 4.77 33.85 26.07
C ASP A 439 3.32 33.30 26.02
N PHE A 440 3.13 32.01 26.26
CA PHE A 440 1.80 31.40 26.23
C PHE A 440 0.89 32.02 27.30
N VAL A 441 -0.30 32.46 26.90
CA VAL A 441 -1.31 33.00 27.79
C VAL A 441 -2.51 32.06 27.80
N CYS A 442 -2.90 31.60 28.98
CA CYS A 442 -4.07 30.73 29.14
C CYS A 442 -5.31 31.39 28.50
N PRO A 443 -6.00 30.72 27.57
CA PRO A 443 -7.15 31.31 26.90
C PRO A 443 -8.35 31.52 27.83
N ILE A 444 -8.41 30.76 28.94
CA ILE A 444 -9.50 30.83 29.92
C ILE A 444 -9.22 31.90 30.98
N CYS A 445 -8.17 31.76 31.80
CA CYS A 445 -7.92 32.66 32.93
C CYS A 445 -6.96 33.82 32.64
N LYS A 446 -6.43 33.91 31.40
CA LYS A 446 -5.53 34.96 30.93
C LYS A 446 -4.19 35.07 31.69
N GLN A 447 -3.81 34.04 32.43
CA GLN A 447 -2.53 33.95 33.14
C GLN A 447 -1.43 33.44 32.21
N GLY A 448 -0.19 33.84 32.47
CA GLY A 448 0.97 33.46 31.68
C GLY A 448 1.40 32.00 31.84
N ALA A 449 2.39 31.60 31.03
CA ALA A 449 2.96 30.26 30.98
C ALA A 449 3.54 29.80 32.33
N ASP A 450 3.91 30.75 33.21
CA ASP A 450 4.38 30.48 34.58
C ASP A 450 3.32 29.80 35.47
N LYS A 451 2.03 29.87 35.08
CA LYS A 451 0.93 29.20 35.78
C LYS A 451 0.59 27.83 35.19
N PHE A 452 1.41 27.31 34.28
CA PHE A 452 1.26 25.97 33.75
C PHE A 452 2.29 25.03 34.35
N VAL A 453 1.82 23.88 34.80
CA VAL A 453 2.71 22.77 35.16
C VAL A 453 2.69 21.77 34.03
N LYS A 454 3.88 21.30 33.66
CA LYS A 454 3.98 20.14 32.78
C LYS A 454 3.26 19.00 33.48
N ILE A 455 2.28 18.43 32.80
CA ILE A 455 1.78 17.11 33.12
C ILE A 455 2.90 16.20 32.67
N GLU A 456 3.90 16.04 33.53
CA GLU A 456 4.67 14.80 33.49
C GLU A 456 3.63 13.69 33.63
N ASP A 457 3.80 12.62 32.87
CA ASP A 457 3.19 11.33 33.20
C ASP A 457 3.71 10.97 34.60
N THR A 458 3.16 11.64 35.60
CA THR A 458 3.31 11.28 36.99
C THR A 458 2.71 9.89 36.96
N PRO A 459 3.47 8.85 37.31
CA PRO A 459 2.94 7.51 37.36
C PRO A 459 1.95 7.46 38.53
N GLY A 460 0.77 8.04 38.31
CA GLY A 460 -0.43 7.83 39.09
C GLY A 460 -0.83 6.40 38.78
N ASP A 461 -0.37 5.50 39.64
CA ASP A 461 -0.82 4.12 39.77
C ASP A 461 -0.90 3.32 38.47
N LYS A 462 0.25 3.20 37.78
CA LYS A 462 0.55 2.04 36.91
C LYS A 462 0.65 0.74 37.74
N ALA A 463 -0.44 0.37 38.40
CA ALA A 463 -0.54 -0.84 39.22
C ALA A 463 -1.83 -1.63 38.97
N LYS A 464 -2.58 -1.37 37.89
CA LYS A 464 -3.82 -2.13 37.63
C LYS A 464 -3.91 -2.89 36.31
N ASN A 465 -3.26 -2.45 35.24
CA ASN A 465 -3.23 -3.23 34.00
C ASN A 465 -1.95 -4.08 33.92
N PRO A 466 -1.97 -5.37 34.28
CA PRO A 466 -0.79 -6.23 34.19
C PRO A 466 -0.36 -6.51 32.75
N TYR A 467 -1.16 -6.10 31.76
CA TYR A 467 -0.93 -6.33 30.33
C TYR A 467 -0.45 -5.08 29.59
N ALA A 468 -0.23 -3.96 30.28
CA ALA A 468 0.13 -2.69 29.66
C ALA A 468 1.33 -2.80 28.70
N GLY A 469 1.17 -2.32 27.47
CA GLY A 469 2.16 -2.35 26.39
C GLY A 469 2.32 -3.72 25.71
N THR A 470 1.53 -4.72 26.07
CA THR A 470 1.61 -6.07 25.46
C THR A 470 0.56 -6.26 24.37
N LYS A 471 0.75 -7.30 23.54
CA LYS A 471 -0.31 -7.78 22.63
C LYS A 471 -1.57 -8.21 23.37
N SER A 472 -1.45 -8.70 24.61
CA SER A 472 -2.61 -9.13 25.40
C SER A 472 -3.49 -7.96 25.81
N GLU A 473 -2.94 -6.78 26.09
CA GLU A 473 -3.75 -5.56 26.32
C GLU A 473 -4.53 -5.19 25.07
N LYS A 474 -3.88 -5.21 23.89
CA LYS A 474 -4.57 -4.96 22.62
C LYS A 474 -5.70 -5.98 22.38
N ASN A 475 -5.44 -7.26 22.61
CA ASN A 475 -6.46 -8.31 22.48
C ASN A 475 -7.63 -8.10 23.46
N LEU A 476 -7.37 -7.65 24.70
CA LEU A 476 -8.40 -7.36 25.68
C LEU A 476 -9.25 -6.14 25.30
N LEU A 477 -8.63 -5.09 24.75
CA LEU A 477 -9.34 -3.92 24.21
C LEU A 477 -10.20 -4.29 23.00
N GLU A 478 -9.66 -5.12 22.09
CA GLU A 478 -10.40 -5.65 20.94
C GLU A 478 -11.57 -6.53 21.37
N ALA A 479 -11.36 -7.42 22.34
CA ALA A 479 -12.42 -8.24 22.91
C ALA A 479 -13.49 -7.35 23.58
N PHE A 480 -13.10 -6.37 24.39
CA PHE A 480 -14.04 -5.43 25.01
C PHE A 480 -14.89 -4.67 23.98
N ALA A 481 -14.27 -4.17 22.90
CA ALA A 481 -14.98 -3.50 21.82
C ALA A 481 -15.92 -4.46 21.07
N GLY A 482 -15.45 -5.69 20.79
CA GLY A 482 -16.23 -6.77 20.17
C GLY A 482 -17.52 -7.07 20.94
N GLU A 483 -17.39 -7.37 22.23
CA GLU A 483 -18.53 -7.70 23.10
C GLU A 483 -19.48 -6.52 23.29
N SER A 484 -18.95 -5.30 23.39
CA SER A 484 -19.76 -4.08 23.50
C SER A 484 -20.61 -3.84 22.25
N MET A 485 -20.07 -4.09 21.06
CA MET A 485 -20.82 -4.03 19.81
C MET A 485 -21.86 -5.16 19.72
N ALA A 486 -21.49 -6.39 20.11
CA ALA A 486 -22.36 -7.55 20.05
C ALA A 486 -23.61 -7.37 20.94
N ARG A 487 -23.43 -6.92 22.19
CA ARG A 487 -24.53 -6.57 23.11
C ARG A 487 -25.56 -5.65 22.46
N ASN A 488 -25.11 -4.56 21.87
CA ASN A 488 -26.00 -3.55 21.27
C ASN A 488 -26.70 -4.11 20.03
N LYS A 489 -25.97 -4.80 19.13
CA LYS A 489 -26.56 -5.45 17.96
C LYS A 489 -27.67 -6.43 18.34
N TYR A 490 -27.42 -7.32 19.29
CA TYR A 490 -28.42 -8.30 19.72
C TYR A 490 -29.62 -7.65 20.39
N THR A 491 -29.43 -6.58 21.15
CA THR A 491 -30.55 -5.78 21.70
C THR A 491 -31.42 -5.18 20.58
N TYR A 492 -30.80 -4.67 19.51
CA TYR A 492 -31.54 -4.15 18.35
C TYR A 492 -32.25 -5.26 17.56
N PHE A 493 -31.59 -6.40 17.38
CA PHE A 493 -32.18 -7.55 16.69
C PHE A 493 -33.35 -8.15 17.46
N ALA A 494 -33.29 -8.15 18.79
CA ALA A 494 -34.41 -8.55 19.63
C ALA A 494 -35.65 -7.69 19.37
N LYS A 495 -35.49 -6.37 19.22
CA LYS A 495 -36.58 -5.46 18.90
C LYS A 495 -37.23 -5.81 17.56
N VAL A 496 -36.43 -6.07 16.52
CA VAL A 496 -36.94 -6.48 15.20
C VAL A 496 -37.68 -7.82 15.29
N ALA A 497 -37.14 -8.80 16.02
CA ALA A 497 -37.79 -10.09 16.24
C ALA A 497 -39.13 -9.94 16.99
N GLN A 498 -39.19 -9.04 17.97
CA GLN A 498 -40.41 -8.74 18.72
C GLN A 498 -41.47 -8.07 17.84
N GLU A 499 -41.08 -7.08 17.02
CA GLU A 499 -41.98 -6.43 16.06
C GLU A 499 -42.53 -7.42 15.01
N ALA A 500 -41.76 -8.45 14.68
CA ALA A 500 -42.18 -9.54 13.80
C ALA A 500 -42.99 -10.65 14.51
N GLY A 501 -43.25 -10.54 15.81
CA GLY A 501 -44.02 -11.51 16.60
C GLY A 501 -43.23 -12.75 17.05
N PHE A 502 -41.91 -12.80 16.88
CA PHE A 502 -41.06 -13.90 17.29
C PHE A 502 -40.50 -13.72 18.72
N GLU A 503 -41.39 -13.73 19.71
CA GLU A 503 -41.06 -13.44 21.12
C GLU A 503 -39.94 -14.35 21.69
N GLN A 504 -39.92 -15.64 21.31
CA GLN A 504 -38.86 -16.55 21.77
C GLN A 504 -37.48 -16.18 21.20
N ILE A 505 -37.42 -15.76 19.93
CA ILE A 505 -36.17 -15.33 19.29
C ILE A 505 -35.69 -14.01 19.90
N ALA A 506 -36.62 -13.08 20.16
CA ALA A 506 -36.31 -11.83 20.86
C ALA A 506 -35.74 -12.10 22.26
N ALA A 507 -36.34 -13.01 23.02
CA ALA A 507 -35.84 -13.39 24.35
C ALA A 507 -34.44 -14.00 24.31
N LEU A 508 -34.13 -14.84 23.31
CA LEU A 508 -32.79 -15.40 23.12
C LEU A 508 -31.76 -14.31 22.78
N PHE A 509 -32.09 -13.39 21.88
CA PHE A 509 -31.21 -12.26 21.58
C PHE A 509 -30.93 -11.39 22.81
N LEU A 510 -31.94 -11.10 23.63
CA LEU A 510 -31.76 -10.34 24.87
C LEU A 510 -30.91 -11.10 25.90
N GLN A 511 -31.12 -12.42 26.01
CA GLN A 511 -30.30 -13.26 26.89
C GLN A 511 -28.83 -13.24 26.45
N THR A 512 -28.56 -13.39 25.15
CA THR A 512 -27.19 -13.32 24.62
C THR A 512 -26.61 -11.93 24.81
N ALA A 513 -27.37 -10.85 24.58
CA ALA A 513 -26.91 -9.48 24.82
C ALA A 513 -26.46 -9.27 26.28
N GLU A 514 -27.17 -9.86 27.24
CA GLU A 514 -26.79 -9.82 28.64
C GLU A 514 -25.52 -10.64 28.92
N ASN A 515 -25.31 -11.76 28.22
CA ASN A 515 -24.05 -12.51 28.30
C ASN A 515 -22.87 -11.69 27.77
N GLU A 516 -23.01 -11.01 26.63
CA GLU A 516 -21.93 -10.16 26.10
C GLU A 516 -21.63 -8.96 27.00
N LYS A 517 -22.62 -8.44 27.72
CA LYS A 517 -22.39 -7.43 28.76
C LYS A 517 -21.46 -7.97 29.87
N GLU A 518 -21.71 -9.20 30.33
CA GLU A 518 -20.85 -9.84 31.34
C GLU A 518 -19.45 -10.12 30.78
N HIS A 519 -19.33 -10.58 29.53
CA HIS A 519 -18.04 -10.77 28.86
C HIS A 519 -17.24 -9.46 28.76
N ALA A 520 -17.88 -8.38 28.28
CA ALA A 520 -17.28 -7.06 28.21
C ALA A 520 -16.79 -6.60 29.60
N GLN A 521 -17.56 -6.82 30.65
CA GLN A 521 -17.17 -6.49 32.01
C GLN A 521 -15.93 -7.27 32.49
N LEU A 522 -15.79 -8.55 32.12
CA LEU A 522 -14.60 -9.34 32.44
C LEU A 522 -13.34 -8.71 31.83
N TRP A 523 -13.39 -8.31 30.57
CA TRP A 523 -12.26 -7.69 29.86
C TRP A 523 -11.94 -6.31 30.38
N PHE A 524 -12.95 -5.47 30.60
CA PHE A 524 -12.79 -4.12 31.16
C PHE A 524 -12.19 -4.15 32.57
N LYS A 525 -12.57 -5.15 33.38
CA LYS A 525 -11.95 -5.40 34.68
C LYS A 525 -10.51 -5.87 34.57
N ALA A 526 -10.19 -6.75 33.61
CA ALA A 526 -8.84 -7.25 33.38
C ALA A 526 -7.87 -6.15 32.91
N LEU A 527 -8.38 -5.15 32.19
CA LEU A 527 -7.65 -3.94 31.79
C LEU A 527 -7.45 -2.97 32.96
N GLY A 528 -8.09 -3.18 34.10
CA GLY A 528 -7.93 -2.31 35.27
C GLY A 528 -8.69 -0.99 35.19
N GLU A 529 -9.60 -0.85 34.22
CA GLU A 529 -10.35 0.39 33.92
C GLU A 529 -11.51 0.66 34.89
N LEU A 530 -11.82 -0.27 35.80
CA LEU A 530 -12.83 -0.08 36.84
C LEU A 530 -12.23 0.59 38.09
N GLY A 531 -12.52 1.88 38.25
CA GLY A 531 -12.20 2.68 39.42
C GLY A 531 -13.33 2.77 40.45
N ASP A 532 -13.14 3.64 41.44
CA ASP A 532 -14.24 4.07 42.32
C ASP A 532 -15.19 5.05 41.61
N THR A 533 -16.24 5.51 42.29
CA THR A 533 -17.24 6.38 41.67
C THR A 533 -16.66 7.70 41.14
N ALA A 534 -15.69 8.30 41.84
CA ALA A 534 -15.08 9.54 41.38
C ALA A 534 -14.19 9.30 40.15
N ALA A 535 -13.35 8.26 40.19
CA ALA A 535 -12.50 7.87 39.07
C ALA A 535 -13.32 7.53 37.82
N ASN A 536 -14.42 6.78 37.97
CA ASN A 536 -15.28 6.41 36.84
C ASN A 536 -16.04 7.62 36.26
N LEU A 537 -16.48 8.57 37.10
CA LEU A 537 -17.11 9.81 36.63
C LEU A 537 -16.13 10.71 35.88
N LEU A 538 -14.88 10.79 36.34
CA LEU A 538 -13.82 11.51 35.64
C LEU A 538 -13.51 10.86 34.29
N HIS A 539 -13.30 9.54 34.28
CA HIS A 539 -13.05 8.77 33.06
C HIS A 539 -14.18 8.94 32.04
N ALA A 540 -15.44 8.87 32.48
CA ALA A 540 -16.60 9.14 31.63
C ALA A 540 -16.57 10.58 31.08
N ALA A 541 -16.37 11.59 31.92
CA ALA A 541 -16.31 12.99 31.47
C ALA A 541 -15.20 13.26 30.44
N GLU A 542 -14.03 12.62 30.59
CA GLU A 542 -12.90 12.74 29.67
C GLU A 542 -13.17 12.02 28.34
N GLY A 543 -13.80 10.84 28.38
CA GLY A 543 -14.26 10.14 27.18
C GLY A 543 -15.24 11.00 26.37
N GLU A 544 -16.31 11.48 27.03
CA GLU A 544 -17.30 12.36 26.40
C GLU A 544 -16.65 13.62 25.81
N ASN A 545 -15.71 14.24 26.53
CA ASN A 545 -14.99 15.42 26.04
C ASN A 545 -14.23 15.14 24.73
N HIS A 546 -13.49 14.04 24.68
CA HIS A 546 -12.80 13.61 23.47
C HIS A 546 -13.77 13.34 22.31
N GLU A 547 -14.92 12.73 22.61
CA GLU A 547 -15.92 12.43 21.59
C GLU A 547 -16.46 13.69 20.89
N TRP A 548 -16.87 14.73 21.63
CA TRP A 548 -17.44 15.92 21.01
C TRP A 548 -16.43 16.97 20.55
N THR A 549 -15.19 16.98 21.05
CA THR A 549 -14.16 17.95 20.65
C THR A 549 -13.29 17.47 19.48
N ASP A 550 -13.08 16.17 19.36
CA ASP A 550 -12.19 15.57 18.35
C ASP A 550 -12.95 14.54 17.50
N MET A 551 -13.40 13.44 18.11
CA MET A 551 -13.87 12.26 17.35
C MET A 551 -15.00 12.58 16.38
N TYR A 552 -16.14 13.08 16.86
CA TYR A 552 -17.30 13.38 16.01
C TYR A 552 -17.08 14.61 15.13
N VAL A 553 -16.21 15.55 15.55
CA VAL A 553 -15.85 16.71 14.72
C VAL A 553 -15.07 16.27 13.49
N ARG A 554 -14.04 15.43 13.68
CA ARG A 554 -13.27 14.85 12.58
C ARG A 554 -14.15 14.01 11.66
N MET A 555 -14.98 13.13 12.22
CA MET A 555 -15.90 12.27 11.43
C MET A 555 -16.89 13.09 10.60
N ALA A 556 -17.40 14.20 11.12
CA ALA A 556 -18.27 15.10 10.35
C ALA A 556 -17.53 15.74 9.16
N GLN A 557 -16.27 16.17 9.36
CA GLN A 557 -15.44 16.76 8.30
C GLN A 557 -15.07 15.75 7.21
N GLU A 558 -14.72 14.53 7.62
CA GLU A 558 -14.45 13.41 6.70
C GLU A 558 -15.70 13.07 5.88
N ALA A 559 -16.87 12.97 6.52
CA ALA A 559 -18.14 12.72 5.83
C ALA A 559 -18.52 13.85 4.85
N ASP A 560 -18.27 15.13 5.18
CA ASP A 560 -18.47 16.23 4.23
C ASP A 560 -17.56 16.10 2.99
N ALA A 561 -16.28 15.76 3.21
CA ALA A 561 -15.29 15.62 2.14
C ALA A 561 -15.63 14.48 1.17
N GLU A 562 -16.27 13.42 1.68
CA GLU A 562 -16.75 12.29 0.90
C GLU A 562 -18.14 12.52 0.26
N GLY A 563 -18.81 13.64 0.58
CA GLY A 563 -20.13 14.01 0.04
C GLY A 563 -21.33 13.43 0.81
N PHE A 564 -21.13 12.89 2.02
CA PHE A 564 -22.17 12.32 2.87
C PHE A 564 -22.74 13.34 3.88
N TYR A 565 -23.32 14.44 3.37
CA TYR A 565 -23.73 15.59 4.20
C TYR A 565 -24.76 15.28 5.29
N GLU A 566 -25.70 14.37 5.05
CA GLU A 566 -26.70 13.97 6.05
C GLU A 566 -26.04 13.25 7.24
N LEU A 567 -25.07 12.39 6.97
CA LEU A 567 -24.29 11.70 8.00
C LEU A 567 -23.40 12.68 8.78
N ALA A 568 -22.82 13.67 8.09
CA ALA A 568 -22.05 14.74 8.73
C ALA A 568 -22.92 15.56 9.72
N GLU A 569 -24.15 15.92 9.34
CA GLU A 569 -25.11 16.58 10.24
C GLU A 569 -25.47 15.70 11.44
N GLN A 570 -25.63 14.39 11.25
CA GLN A 570 -25.86 13.46 12.34
C GLN A 570 -24.68 13.44 13.33
N PHE A 571 -23.44 13.36 12.84
CA PHE A 571 -22.25 13.42 13.70
C PHE A 571 -22.17 14.73 14.50
N ARG A 572 -22.47 15.89 13.88
CA ARG A 572 -22.53 17.18 14.59
C ARG A 572 -23.63 17.19 15.66
N GLY A 573 -24.79 16.62 15.35
CA GLY A 573 -25.90 16.48 16.29
C GLY A 573 -25.52 15.64 17.50
N VAL A 574 -24.86 14.50 17.29
CA VAL A 574 -24.37 13.63 18.36
C VAL A 574 -23.29 14.33 19.19
N ALA A 575 -22.33 15.02 18.57
CA ALA A 575 -21.32 15.81 19.29
C ALA A 575 -21.95 16.83 20.25
N ALA A 576 -23.00 17.53 19.81
CA ALA A 576 -23.72 18.48 20.67
C ALA A 576 -24.40 17.81 21.89
N ILE A 577 -24.78 16.52 21.76
CA ILE A 577 -25.35 15.72 22.85
C ILE A 577 -24.26 15.26 23.82
N GLU A 578 -23.15 14.71 23.32
CA GLU A 578 -22.04 14.22 24.17
C GLU A 578 -21.44 15.35 25.03
N LYS A 579 -21.43 16.59 24.53
CA LYS A 579 -21.07 17.76 25.35
C LYS A 579 -21.93 17.88 26.62
N ARG A 580 -23.23 17.59 26.53
CA ARG A 580 -24.14 17.61 27.69
C ARG A 580 -23.90 16.42 28.61
N HIS A 581 -23.37 15.30 28.11
CA HIS A 581 -22.94 14.18 28.94
C HIS A 581 -21.70 14.55 29.75
N GLU A 582 -20.68 15.15 29.13
CA GLU A 582 -19.52 15.69 29.84
C GLU A 582 -19.94 16.65 30.97
N GLU A 583 -20.76 17.66 30.65
CA GLU A 583 -21.23 18.66 31.62
C GLU A 583 -21.92 17.99 32.83
N ARG A 584 -22.73 16.95 32.56
CA ARG A 584 -23.40 16.17 33.60
C ARG A 584 -22.41 15.39 34.46
N TYR A 585 -21.47 14.66 33.86
CA TYR A 585 -20.51 13.86 34.62
C TYR A 585 -19.56 14.73 35.44
N ARG A 586 -19.13 15.89 34.93
CA ARG A 586 -18.33 16.85 35.71
C ARG A 586 -19.10 17.42 36.89
N ALA A 587 -20.38 17.75 36.71
CA ALA A 587 -21.22 18.23 37.81
C ALA A 587 -21.44 17.14 38.88
N LEU A 588 -21.61 15.88 38.46
CA LEU A 588 -21.71 14.74 39.38
C LEU A 588 -20.37 14.48 40.11
N LEU A 589 -19.24 14.54 39.41
CA LEU A 589 -17.91 14.40 39.98
C LEU A 589 -17.68 15.46 41.06
N HIS A 590 -17.96 16.74 40.75
CA HIS A 590 -17.88 17.82 41.72
C HIS A 590 -18.73 17.53 42.96
N ASN A 591 -19.96 17.02 42.78
CA ASN A 591 -20.81 16.67 43.92
C ASN A 591 -20.23 15.54 44.77
N VAL A 592 -19.59 14.53 44.16
CA VAL A 592 -18.92 13.44 44.88
C VAL A 592 -17.73 13.97 45.67
N GLU A 593 -16.85 14.75 45.03
CA GLU A 593 -15.63 15.30 45.66
C GLU A 593 -15.95 16.32 46.77
N ALA A 594 -16.95 17.17 46.55
CA ALA A 594 -17.41 18.15 47.54
C ALA A 594 -18.33 17.55 48.62
N GLN A 595 -18.58 16.24 48.61
CA GLN A 595 -19.51 15.52 49.49
C GLN A 595 -20.94 16.11 49.47
N GLN A 596 -21.35 16.65 48.33
CA GLN A 596 -22.64 17.28 48.10
C GLN A 596 -23.68 16.36 47.44
N VAL A 597 -23.40 15.06 47.33
CA VAL A 597 -24.34 14.07 46.78
C VAL A 597 -25.60 13.99 47.65
N PHE A 598 -25.44 13.98 48.97
CA PHE A 598 -26.52 13.86 49.96
C PHE A 598 -26.60 15.06 50.91
N ALA A 599 -25.93 16.16 50.57
CA ALA A 599 -25.90 17.39 51.33
C ALA A 599 -25.85 18.60 50.39
N LYS A 600 -26.55 19.68 50.71
CA LYS A 600 -26.51 20.95 49.98
C LYS A 600 -26.37 22.13 50.94
N SER A 601 -25.84 23.25 50.45
CA SER A 601 -25.72 24.50 51.21
C SER A 601 -27.08 25.12 51.55
N GLU A 602 -28.11 24.80 50.77
CA GLU A 602 -29.48 25.28 50.92
C GLU A 602 -30.44 24.13 51.24
N VAL A 603 -31.60 24.46 51.80
CA VAL A 603 -32.67 23.49 52.04
C VAL A 603 -33.14 22.93 50.69
N ARG A 604 -33.23 21.60 50.62
CA ARG A 604 -33.77 20.85 49.48
C ARG A 604 -34.82 19.86 49.94
N ILE A 605 -35.63 19.42 48.99
CA ILE A 605 -36.59 18.34 49.16
C ILE A 605 -35.88 17.06 48.69
N TRP A 606 -35.68 16.11 49.60
CA TRP A 606 -35.08 14.81 49.33
C TRP A 606 -36.18 13.77 49.23
N GLU A 607 -36.13 12.92 48.20
CA GLU A 607 -37.10 11.85 47.98
C GLU A 607 -36.41 10.49 47.99
N CYS A 608 -36.99 9.53 48.72
CA CYS A 608 -36.53 8.15 48.70
C CYS A 608 -37.06 7.43 47.45
N ARG A 609 -36.18 7.11 46.51
CA ARG A 609 -36.49 6.40 45.25
C ARG A 609 -37.17 5.04 45.42
N LYS A 610 -37.07 4.43 46.61
CA LYS A 610 -37.67 3.12 46.89
C LYS A 610 -39.12 3.18 47.33
N CYS A 611 -39.54 4.23 48.03
CA CYS A 611 -40.88 4.30 48.64
C CYS A 611 -41.57 5.67 48.53
N GLY A 612 -40.93 6.66 47.91
CA GLY A 612 -41.46 8.02 47.73
C GLY A 612 -41.44 8.88 49.00
N HIS A 613 -40.82 8.44 50.09
CA HIS A 613 -40.77 9.24 51.32
C HIS A 613 -39.97 10.53 51.11
N ILE A 614 -40.59 11.67 51.43
CA ILE A 614 -40.01 13.00 51.28
C ILE A 614 -39.49 13.53 52.63
N VAL A 615 -38.29 14.10 52.60
CA VAL A 615 -37.66 14.81 53.72
C VAL A 615 -37.19 16.19 53.26
N VAL A 616 -37.53 17.25 54.00
CA VAL A 616 -37.09 18.61 53.71
C VAL A 616 -35.92 18.97 54.63
N GLY A 617 -34.77 19.33 54.06
CA GLY A 617 -33.58 19.69 54.83
C GLY A 617 -32.34 19.93 53.98
N THR A 618 -31.24 20.32 54.61
CA THR A 618 -29.95 20.51 53.94
C THR A 618 -29.21 19.20 53.67
N LYS A 619 -29.66 18.07 54.25
CA LYS A 619 -29.07 16.73 54.08
C LYS A 619 -30.15 15.66 53.97
N ALA A 620 -29.89 14.62 53.18
CA ALA A 620 -30.69 13.40 53.19
C ALA A 620 -30.42 12.60 54.48
N PRO A 621 -31.42 11.90 55.05
CA PRO A 621 -31.20 11.08 56.24
C PRO A 621 -30.34 9.85 55.92
N GLU A 622 -29.52 9.41 56.88
CA GLU A 622 -28.64 8.23 56.72
C GLU A 622 -29.42 6.93 56.45
N VAL A 623 -30.63 6.83 56.99
CA VAL A 623 -31.55 5.71 56.80
C VAL A 623 -32.95 6.27 56.57
N CYS A 624 -33.66 5.78 55.55
CA CYS A 624 -35.04 6.15 55.31
C CYS A 624 -35.92 5.71 56.49
N PRO A 625 -36.69 6.62 57.13
CA PRO A 625 -37.48 6.28 58.31
C PRO A 625 -38.61 5.28 58.00
N ILE A 626 -39.05 5.20 56.74
CA ILE A 626 -40.14 4.34 56.29
C ILE A 626 -39.64 2.97 55.87
N CYS A 627 -38.90 2.87 54.76
CA CYS A 627 -38.50 1.58 54.18
C CYS A 627 -37.15 1.06 54.68
N LYS A 628 -36.48 1.78 55.59
CA LYS A 628 -35.20 1.42 56.21
C LYS A 628 -34.01 1.22 55.24
N ASN A 629 -34.15 1.65 53.98
CA ASN A 629 -33.06 1.64 53.02
C ASN A 629 -32.04 2.75 53.33
N PRO A 630 -30.75 2.54 52.96
CA PRO A 630 -29.67 3.49 53.24
C PRO A 630 -29.81 4.81 52.46
N GLN A 631 -29.05 5.83 52.87
CA GLN A 631 -28.99 7.17 52.28
C GLN A 631 -28.85 7.17 50.75
N ALA A 632 -28.17 6.18 50.18
CA ALA A 632 -27.96 6.01 48.74
C ALA A 632 -29.26 5.93 47.89
N TYR A 633 -30.41 5.71 48.53
CA TYR A 633 -31.71 5.71 47.87
C TYR A 633 -32.38 7.09 47.81
N PHE A 634 -31.82 8.12 48.43
CA PHE A 634 -32.36 9.48 48.35
C PHE A 634 -31.82 10.23 47.13
N GLU A 635 -32.68 11.02 46.50
CA GLU A 635 -32.32 11.97 45.45
C GLU A 635 -33.01 13.32 45.71
N ILE A 636 -32.64 14.35 44.95
CA ILE A 636 -33.35 15.64 45.01
C ILE A 636 -34.67 15.47 44.27
N HIS A 637 -35.78 15.75 44.96
CA HIS A 637 -37.10 15.74 44.36
C HIS A 637 -37.17 16.78 43.23
N THR A 638 -37.64 16.36 42.06
CA THR A 638 -37.84 17.23 40.91
C THR A 638 -39.29 17.08 40.43
N ILE A 639 -39.95 18.20 40.16
CA ILE A 639 -41.28 18.22 39.54
C ILE A 639 -41.05 18.46 38.04
N ASN A 640 -41.43 17.49 37.22
CA ASN A 640 -41.20 17.47 35.79
C ASN A 640 -42.50 17.41 34.96
N TYR A 641 -43.65 17.75 35.58
CA TYR A 641 -44.97 17.83 34.98
C TYR A 641 -45.63 19.18 35.26
#